data_AF-A0A535A3H8-F1
#
_entry.id   AF-A0A535A3H8-F1
#
_cell.length_a   1.000
_cell.length_b   1.000
_cell.length_c   1.000
_cell.angle_alpha   90.00
_cell.angle_beta   90.00
_cell.angle_gamma   90.00
#
_symmetry.space_group_name_H-M   'P 1'
#
loop_
_entity.id
_entity.type
_entity.pdbx_description
1 polymer ?
#
loop_
_entity_poly.entity_id
_entity_poly.type
_entity_poly.pdbx_seq_one_letter_code
_entity_poly.pdbx_strand_id
1 'polypeptide(L)'
;MRSIRIPWTAVLVVVLAAVPAWTLPREAVHPSDDTEVFTGAEETARGATPARPALGYWKVRLTLRVPATERAVRVGVLMPLSDGRQDVLGRRVAAPGFQFRESVVTPNQRAEWTAERAGATAVTYDLAVRVVETTATPIPADPIASLPRPPEGEAALAPTPRVQSDAPEVRRRAQKIVGRATRLDEVIWSLYQYTAAFVPAADPPGPQDAVAVLAARRGTSLGRARTLTALLQAAGVPARLVGGLRLGTAAEKRATNSWVEAWTGSRWIPLDPAGGYFATLPTSYLALYRGDLPLIVHTAGVDVEYGFAIRAATRRAVEEGEEDEEGALPAGRRPVVRGAAQQPVETHTTYVSEPVASVVLIADQSVPAAVTDRILAEAHDAAINCVLLTARFESRYFRESYLERLVMTNLPLIRQAHLVLVATADDAGLYALLGLGERNVRLDDARIIAAGAMGRPAALMLGSLLYHLTQPGEVVLVNGHTDLLPLWELARANLIDGTPMAEEAARWNIDALVLGEAGARLPSWRRPLMLLWARAVRAQVPLSALTLILILPIIASLVVIARVVVGLETFGTFGPVIVSLAFITTGLQWGLVIFVVIVGLGVLLRAALQRLRLQAVSRLAILIALVSAVMGGLTLLGAVLGIGPLLNISIFPMVIMSNVIESFAASQVELGTAEALRMTGATLLLAVACYLVVDQAGLQSLVLAYPEVLLATVAFDVLLGKWRGVRLLEYFRFFRAVRHGRADAVAVSPGEAPRS
;
A
#
# COMPACT_ATOMS: atom_id res chain seq x y z
N MET A 1 -62.58 26.33 0.33
CA MET A 1 -61.80 25.07 0.20
C MET A 1 -60.97 24.91 1.46
N ARG A 2 -61.15 23.78 2.15
CA ARG A 2 -60.72 23.52 3.53
C ARG A 2 -59.19 23.43 3.64
N SER A 3 -58.63 24.14 4.61
CA SER A 3 -57.23 24.03 5.04
C SER A 3 -57.00 22.68 5.71
N ILE A 4 -56.25 21.79 5.07
CA ILE A 4 -55.77 20.55 5.68
C ILE A 4 -54.48 20.89 6.44
N ARG A 5 -54.59 21.04 7.76
CA ARG A 5 -53.44 21.05 8.68
C ARG A 5 -53.03 19.60 8.91
N ILE A 6 -51.83 19.23 8.45
CA ILE A 6 -51.22 17.92 8.72
C ILE A 6 -50.65 17.96 10.16
N PRO A 7 -50.95 16.98 11.02
CA PRO A 7 -50.55 17.01 12.42
C PRO A 7 -49.05 16.65 12.56
N TRP A 8 -48.35 17.40 13.42
CA TRP A 8 -46.94 17.22 13.77
C TRP A 8 -46.57 15.84 14.35
N THR A 9 -47.56 15.02 14.67
CA THR A 9 -47.36 13.67 15.21
C THR A 9 -46.94 12.63 14.17
N ALA A 10 -47.16 12.88 12.87
CA ALA A 10 -46.73 11.97 11.80
C ALA A 10 -45.25 12.15 11.40
N VAL A 11 -44.66 13.32 11.66
CA VAL A 11 -43.24 13.61 11.37
C VAL A 11 -42.33 13.04 12.46
N LEU A 12 -42.84 12.86 13.68
CA LEU A 12 -42.07 12.33 14.81
C LEU A 12 -41.88 10.80 14.78
N VAL A 13 -42.74 10.07 14.08
CA VAL A 13 -42.69 8.59 14.04
C VAL A 13 -41.75 8.05 12.95
N VAL A 14 -41.45 8.83 11.91
CA VAL A 14 -40.49 8.42 10.86
C VAL A 14 -39.04 8.76 11.23
N VAL A 15 -38.81 9.68 12.17
CA VAL A 15 -37.46 10.06 12.65
C VAL A 15 -36.98 9.19 13.82
N LEU A 16 -37.86 8.41 14.46
CA LEU A 16 -37.54 7.56 15.63
C LEU A 16 -37.29 6.07 15.31
N ALA A 17 -37.23 5.66 14.03
CA ALA A 17 -37.04 4.27 13.62
C ALA A 17 -35.76 4.01 12.79
N ALA A 18 -34.75 4.89 12.87
CA ALA A 18 -33.44 4.66 12.24
C ALA A 18 -32.31 5.09 13.17
N VAL A 19 -32.14 4.34 14.26
CA VAL A 19 -30.95 4.36 15.10
C VAL A 19 -30.32 2.97 15.03
N PRO A 20 -29.15 2.80 14.41
CA PRO A 20 -28.14 1.90 14.96
C PRO A 20 -27.25 2.79 15.83
N ALA A 21 -27.29 2.62 17.16
CA ALA A 21 -26.34 1.76 17.86
C ALA A 21 -24.94 1.83 17.21
N TRP A 22 -23.96 2.31 17.98
CA TRP A 22 -22.52 2.00 17.95
C TRP A 22 -21.69 3.21 18.40
N THR A 23 -21.86 3.56 19.68
CA THR A 23 -20.81 4.18 20.50
C THR A 23 -20.97 3.65 21.92
N LEU A 24 -20.35 2.51 22.20
CA LEU A 24 -19.86 2.25 23.55
C LEU A 24 -18.36 2.54 23.53
N PRO A 25 -17.81 3.25 24.54
CA PRO A 25 -16.37 3.41 24.66
C PRO A 25 -15.74 2.02 24.76
N ARG A 26 -14.65 1.77 24.04
CA ARG A 26 -13.80 0.61 24.32
C ARG A 26 -13.22 0.79 25.71
N GLU A 27 -13.88 0.18 26.68
CA GLU A 27 -13.36 -0.09 28.01
C GLU A 27 -12.01 -0.82 27.87
N ALA A 28 -11.03 -0.38 28.65
CA ALA A 28 -9.81 -1.14 28.84
C ALA A 28 -10.20 -2.51 29.39
N VAL A 29 -9.97 -3.57 28.63
CA VAL A 29 -10.15 -4.94 29.10
C VAL A 29 -9.10 -5.20 30.17
N HIS A 30 -9.45 -4.89 31.42
CA HIS A 30 -8.83 -5.52 32.57
C HIS A 30 -9.29 -6.98 32.61
N PRO A 31 -8.38 -7.94 32.83
CA PRO A 31 -8.73 -9.35 32.83
C PRO A 31 -9.49 -9.68 34.12
N SER A 32 -10.79 -9.88 34.01
CA SER A 32 -11.58 -10.59 35.00
C SER A 32 -11.40 -12.11 34.83
N ASP A 33 -11.42 -12.80 35.97
CA ASP A 33 -10.92 -14.16 36.25
C ASP A 33 -11.67 -15.35 35.61
N ASP A 34 -12.55 -15.16 34.62
CA ASP A 34 -13.36 -16.28 34.11
C ASP A 34 -12.78 -16.85 32.81
N THR A 35 -12.13 -18.00 32.97
CA THR A 35 -11.57 -18.81 31.89
C THR A 35 -12.72 -19.62 31.29
N GLU A 36 -13.32 -19.14 30.19
CA GLU A 36 -14.18 -20.00 29.37
C GLU A 36 -13.30 -21.03 28.63
N VAL A 37 -13.43 -22.27 29.08
CA VAL A 37 -12.82 -23.46 28.48
C VAL A 37 -13.43 -23.67 27.10
N PHE A 38 -12.62 -23.49 26.06
CA PHE A 38 -13.02 -23.73 24.68
C PHE A 38 -13.09 -25.25 24.44
N THR A 39 -14.29 -25.81 24.33
CA THR A 39 -14.51 -27.20 23.95
C THR A 39 -14.24 -27.36 22.46
N GLY A 40 -13.13 -28.01 22.12
CA GLY A 40 -12.79 -28.35 20.75
C GLY A 40 -13.80 -29.33 20.14
N ALA A 41 -14.58 -28.85 19.17
CA ALA A 41 -15.15 -29.64 18.08
C ALA A 41 -15.86 -28.70 17.10
N GLU A 42 -15.16 -28.22 16.07
CA GLU A 42 -15.84 -27.84 14.82
C GLU A 42 -15.01 -28.29 13.62
N GLU A 43 -15.60 -29.32 12.99
CA GLU A 43 -15.48 -29.84 11.63
C GLU A 43 -14.22 -29.55 10.80
N THR A 44 -13.49 -30.65 10.62
CA THR A 44 -12.55 -30.90 9.54
C THR A 44 -13.14 -30.58 8.16
N ALA A 45 -12.75 -29.44 7.57
CA ALA A 45 -12.76 -29.28 6.13
C ALA A 45 -11.69 -30.19 5.51
N ARG A 46 -12.13 -31.33 4.95
CA ARG A 46 -11.30 -32.20 4.10
C ARG A 46 -10.90 -31.45 2.84
N GLY A 47 -9.60 -31.40 2.55
CA GLY A 47 -9.08 -31.07 1.23
C GLY A 47 -8.05 -29.93 1.15
N ALA A 48 -7.27 -29.65 2.20
CA ALA A 48 -6.08 -28.81 2.05
C ALA A 48 -4.86 -29.71 1.77
N THR A 49 -4.39 -29.73 0.52
CA THR A 49 -3.04 -30.19 0.18
C THR A 49 -2.04 -29.61 1.20
N PRO A 50 -1.11 -30.41 1.77
CA PRO A 50 -0.17 -29.91 2.77
C PRO A 50 0.60 -28.73 2.17
N ALA A 51 0.49 -27.56 2.80
CA ALA A 51 1.27 -26.40 2.43
C ALA A 51 2.74 -26.80 2.49
N ARG A 52 3.44 -26.74 1.34
CA ARG A 52 4.89 -26.98 1.31
C ARG A 52 5.53 -26.01 2.31
N PRO A 53 6.35 -26.49 3.26
CA PRO A 53 6.95 -25.61 4.28
C PRO A 53 7.78 -24.53 3.57
N ALA A 54 7.59 -23.27 3.97
CA ALA A 54 8.39 -22.19 3.43
C ALA A 54 9.86 -22.41 3.85
N LEU A 55 10.76 -22.24 2.89
CA LEU A 55 12.21 -22.36 3.09
C LEU A 55 12.83 -20.98 2.99
N GLY A 56 13.62 -20.59 4.00
CA GLY A 56 14.46 -19.39 3.97
C GLY A 56 15.93 -19.75 4.01
N TYR A 57 16.75 -19.13 3.17
CA TYR A 57 18.21 -19.22 3.26
C TYR A 57 18.75 -17.88 3.72
N TRP A 58 19.73 -17.91 4.63
CA TRP A 58 20.25 -16.70 5.27
C TRP A 58 21.76 -16.79 5.45
N LYS A 59 22.46 -15.67 5.27
CA LYS A 59 23.84 -15.47 5.70
C LYS A 59 23.82 -14.55 6.93
N VAL A 60 24.47 -14.97 8.01
CA VAL A 60 24.59 -14.25 9.28
C VAL A 60 26.06 -14.05 9.59
N ARG A 61 26.49 -12.80 9.75
CA ARG A 61 27.85 -12.42 10.13
C ARG A 61 27.83 -11.85 11.54
N LEU A 62 28.51 -12.51 12.47
CA LEU A 62 28.80 -11.97 13.79
C LEU A 62 30.14 -11.23 13.72
N THR A 63 30.16 -9.99 14.18
CA THR A 63 31.38 -9.20 14.36
C THR A 63 31.58 -8.92 15.84
N LEU A 64 32.74 -9.32 16.38
CA LEU A 64 33.18 -9.03 17.74
C LEU A 64 34.36 -8.06 17.68
N ARG A 65 34.26 -6.90 18.33
CA ARG A 65 35.36 -5.95 18.46
C ARG A 65 35.97 -6.08 19.84
N VAL A 66 37.24 -6.50 19.88
CA VAL A 66 38.00 -6.66 21.12
C VAL A 66 39.02 -5.52 21.22
N PRO A 67 39.02 -4.72 22.30
CA PRO A 67 39.97 -3.65 22.50
C PRO A 67 41.38 -4.19 22.81
N ALA A 68 42.40 -3.38 22.55
CA ALA A 68 43.78 -3.76 22.84
C ALA A 68 43.97 -4.03 24.34
N THR A 69 44.53 -5.19 24.70
CA THR A 69 44.72 -5.62 26.09
C THR A 69 45.98 -6.48 26.22
N GLU A 70 46.80 -6.20 27.24
CA GLU A 70 48.03 -6.96 27.55
C GLU A 70 47.79 -8.23 28.39
N ARG A 71 46.55 -8.48 28.79
CA ARG A 71 46.12 -9.66 29.56
C ARG A 71 45.49 -10.70 28.64
N ALA A 72 45.47 -11.96 29.09
CA ALA A 72 44.82 -13.04 28.36
C ALA A 72 43.30 -12.80 28.22
N VAL A 73 42.81 -12.82 26.98
CA VAL A 73 41.39 -12.62 26.65
C VAL A 73 40.78 -13.93 26.16
N ARG A 74 39.64 -14.31 26.74
CA ARG A 74 38.79 -15.40 26.30
C ARG A 74 37.41 -14.83 26.02
N VAL A 75 36.87 -15.06 24.82
CA VAL A 75 35.50 -14.71 24.43
C VAL A 75 34.82 -15.98 23.94
N GLY A 76 33.71 -16.35 24.58
CA GLY A 76 32.87 -17.48 24.21
C GLY A 76 31.50 -16.99 23.78
N VAL A 77 31.03 -17.43 22.61
CA VAL A 77 29.70 -17.09 22.09
C VAL A 77 28.93 -18.36 21.73
N LEU A 78 27.64 -18.40 22.06
CA LEU A 78 26.78 -19.52 21.71
C LEU A 78 26.34 -19.44 20.24
N MET A 79 26.47 -20.56 19.53
CA MET A 79 26.29 -20.69 18.09
C MET A 79 25.12 -21.60 17.73
N PRO A 80 24.43 -21.32 16.61
CA PRO A 80 23.31 -22.13 16.16
C PRO A 80 23.76 -23.54 15.78
N LEU A 81 22.97 -24.53 16.21
CA LEU A 81 23.16 -25.94 15.91
C LEU A 81 22.05 -26.43 14.97
N SER A 82 22.35 -27.38 14.08
CA SER A 82 21.34 -27.95 13.17
C SER A 82 20.39 -28.88 13.94
N ASP A 83 19.08 -28.64 13.89
CA ASP A 83 18.08 -29.31 14.72
C ASP A 83 16.83 -29.78 13.94
N GLY A 84 16.93 -29.82 12.62
CA GLY A 84 15.84 -30.20 11.71
C GLY A 84 14.89 -29.06 11.34
N ARG A 85 14.80 -28.00 12.16
CA ARG A 85 14.14 -26.75 11.75
C ARG A 85 15.14 -25.81 11.09
N GLN A 86 16.35 -25.72 11.63
CA GLN A 86 17.46 -25.00 11.02
C GLN A 86 18.58 -25.98 10.66
N ASP A 87 19.22 -25.74 9.52
CA ASP A 87 20.42 -26.43 9.06
C ASP A 87 21.52 -25.42 8.81
N VAL A 88 22.66 -25.58 9.49
CA VAL A 88 23.87 -24.83 9.21
C VAL A 88 24.57 -25.45 8.00
N LEU A 89 24.63 -24.69 6.91
CA LEU A 89 25.15 -25.13 5.62
C LEU A 89 26.63 -24.77 5.43
N GLY A 90 27.10 -23.68 6.03
CA GLY A 90 28.50 -23.25 5.94
C GLY A 90 28.91 -22.36 7.11
N ARG A 91 30.21 -22.42 7.44
CA ARG A 91 30.84 -21.62 8.50
C ARG A 91 32.19 -21.10 8.01
N ARG A 92 32.50 -19.82 8.22
CA ARG A 92 33.81 -19.23 7.93
C ARG A 92 34.20 -18.30 9.08
N VAL A 93 35.43 -18.40 9.55
CA VAL A 93 35.93 -17.64 10.70
C VAL A 93 37.17 -16.86 10.30
N ALA A 94 37.19 -15.56 10.59
CA ALA A 94 38.39 -14.75 10.49
C ALA A 94 38.67 -14.12 11.86
N ALA A 95 39.72 -14.58 12.51
CA ALA A 95 40.08 -14.17 13.87
C ALA A 95 41.59 -13.86 13.95
N PRO A 96 42.04 -12.71 13.41
CA PRO A 96 43.46 -12.37 13.40
C PRO A 96 44.01 -12.28 14.83
N GLY A 97 45.05 -13.06 15.15
CA GLY A 97 45.69 -13.04 16.48
C GLY A 97 44.96 -13.79 17.59
N PHE A 98 43.87 -14.52 17.29
CA PHE A 98 43.14 -15.34 18.26
C PHE A 98 43.18 -16.82 17.88
N GLN A 99 43.33 -17.70 18.88
CA GLN A 99 43.10 -19.14 18.71
C GLN A 99 41.61 -19.42 18.80
N PHE A 100 41.08 -20.15 17.82
CA PHE A 100 39.66 -20.47 17.71
C PHE A 100 39.38 -21.94 18.03
N ARG A 101 38.35 -22.21 18.83
CA ARG A 101 37.86 -23.57 19.15
C ARG A 101 36.34 -23.58 19.18
N GLU A 102 35.73 -24.61 18.58
CA GLU A 102 34.32 -24.92 18.81
C GLU A 102 34.17 -26.16 19.68
N SER A 103 33.21 -26.13 20.59
CA SER A 103 32.80 -27.28 21.38
C SER A 103 31.29 -27.44 21.35
N VAL A 104 30.82 -28.64 21.04
CA VAL A 104 29.40 -28.97 21.12
C VAL A 104 29.12 -29.55 22.51
N VAL A 105 28.24 -28.89 23.25
CA VAL A 105 27.72 -29.33 24.55
C VAL A 105 26.21 -29.32 24.42
N THR A 106 25.65 -30.43 23.92
CA THR A 106 24.22 -30.58 23.64
C THR A 106 23.38 -30.08 24.82
N PRO A 107 22.38 -29.20 24.60
CA PRO A 107 21.79 -28.83 23.31
C PRO A 107 22.43 -27.64 22.58
N ASN A 108 23.59 -27.15 23.03
CA ASN A 108 24.22 -25.92 22.54
C ASN A 108 25.58 -26.16 21.87
N GLN A 109 25.99 -25.25 21.01
CA GLN A 109 27.36 -25.17 20.48
C GLN A 109 27.99 -23.86 20.96
N ARG A 110 29.26 -23.91 21.35
CA ARG A 110 30.01 -22.72 21.78
C ARG A 110 31.25 -22.54 20.90
N ALA A 111 31.39 -21.34 20.36
CA ALA A 111 32.60 -20.85 19.71
C ALA A 111 33.43 -20.06 20.72
N GLU A 112 34.70 -20.40 20.88
CA GLU A 112 35.62 -19.75 21.80
C GLU A 112 36.84 -19.19 21.05
N TRP A 113 37.17 -17.94 21.35
CA TRP A 113 38.37 -17.24 20.89
C TRP A 113 39.26 -16.93 22.08
N THR A 114 40.52 -17.33 22.03
CA THR A 114 41.51 -17.12 23.10
C THR A 114 42.79 -16.47 22.56
N ALA A 115 43.29 -15.44 23.24
CA ALA A 115 44.57 -14.82 22.96
C ALA A 115 45.30 -14.48 24.27
N GLU A 116 46.63 -14.68 24.33
CA GLU A 116 47.43 -14.30 25.50
C GLU A 116 47.63 -12.79 25.61
N ARG A 117 47.72 -12.12 24.45
CA ARG A 117 47.70 -10.66 24.29
C ARG A 117 46.91 -10.34 23.03
N ALA A 118 46.11 -9.28 23.05
CA ALA A 118 45.29 -8.87 21.91
C ALA A 118 45.54 -7.41 21.55
N GLY A 119 45.79 -7.11 20.27
CA GLY A 119 45.66 -5.76 19.73
C GLY A 119 44.18 -5.41 19.52
N ALA A 120 43.87 -4.15 19.24
CA ALA A 120 42.50 -3.78 18.85
C ALA A 120 42.18 -4.46 17.50
N THR A 121 41.23 -5.41 17.50
CA THR A 121 40.95 -6.23 16.31
C THR A 121 39.47 -6.65 16.29
N ALA A 122 38.93 -6.77 15.07
CA ALA A 122 37.62 -7.32 14.82
C ALA A 122 37.73 -8.81 14.45
N VAL A 123 36.99 -9.65 15.16
CA VAL A 123 36.82 -11.07 14.86
C VAL A 123 35.48 -11.24 14.15
N THR A 124 35.48 -11.93 13.01
CA THR A 124 34.24 -12.21 12.26
C THR A 124 33.95 -13.70 12.19
N TYR A 125 32.66 -14.03 12.29
CA TYR A 125 32.14 -15.37 12.17
C TYR A 125 30.94 -15.36 11.21
N ASP A 126 31.14 -15.94 10.03
CA ASP A 126 30.15 -16.01 8.96
C ASP A 126 29.48 -17.38 8.98
N LEU A 127 28.15 -17.35 8.93
CA LEU A 127 27.29 -18.51 9.03
C LEU A 127 26.28 -18.48 7.88
N ALA A 128 26.15 -19.58 7.16
CA ALA A 128 25.08 -19.75 6.18
C ALA A 128 24.09 -20.80 6.70
N VAL A 129 22.81 -20.43 6.77
CA VAL A 129 21.76 -21.28 7.36
C VAL A 129 20.56 -21.39 6.45
N ARG A 130 19.97 -22.58 6.45
CA ARG A 130 18.62 -22.84 5.95
C ARG A 130 17.68 -22.94 7.14
N VAL A 131 16.57 -22.22 7.11
CA VAL A 131 15.51 -22.30 8.11
C VAL A 131 14.22 -22.72 7.43
N VAL A 132 13.62 -23.79 7.96
CA VAL A 132 12.37 -24.35 7.48
C VAL A 132 11.24 -23.87 8.40
N GLU A 133 10.12 -23.49 7.82
CA GLU A 133 8.90 -23.24 8.59
C GLU A 133 8.34 -24.57 9.12
N THR A 134 8.13 -24.65 10.43
CA THR A 134 7.53 -25.83 11.04
C THR A 134 6.06 -25.89 10.64
N THR A 135 5.65 -26.95 9.92
CA THR A 135 4.23 -27.20 9.62
C THR A 135 3.44 -27.29 10.92
N ALA A 136 2.34 -26.54 11.03
CA ALA A 136 1.46 -26.54 12.20
C ALA A 136 1.00 -27.98 12.50
N THR A 137 1.61 -28.60 13.50
CA THR A 137 1.27 -29.96 13.90
C THR A 137 0.49 -29.82 15.19
N PRO A 138 -0.73 -30.38 15.28
CA PRO A 138 -1.57 -30.20 16.45
C PRO A 138 -0.86 -30.72 17.70
N ILE A 139 -0.97 -29.97 18.79
CA ILE A 139 -0.47 -30.40 20.09
C ILE A 139 -1.32 -31.59 20.53
N PRO A 140 -0.73 -32.71 21.00
CA PRO A 140 -1.50 -33.86 21.46
C PRO A 140 -2.45 -33.48 22.60
N ALA A 141 -3.63 -34.08 22.58
CA ALA A 141 -4.64 -33.93 23.63
C ALA A 141 -4.36 -34.80 24.87
N ASP A 142 -3.17 -35.40 24.94
CA ASP A 142 -2.81 -36.37 25.98
C ASP A 142 -2.66 -35.69 27.35
N PRO A 143 -2.97 -36.39 28.46
CA PRO A 143 -2.76 -35.85 29.80
C PRO A 143 -1.28 -35.54 30.06
N ILE A 144 -0.99 -34.42 30.73
CA ILE A 144 0.41 -34.02 31.07
C ILE A 144 1.14 -35.12 31.85
N ALA A 145 0.43 -35.83 32.73
CA ALA A 145 0.97 -36.94 33.51
C ALA A 145 1.49 -38.11 32.67
N SER A 146 1.03 -38.23 31.41
CA SER A 146 1.43 -39.29 30.48
C SER A 146 2.62 -38.90 29.59
N LEU A 147 3.14 -37.68 29.71
CA LEU A 147 4.24 -37.20 28.88
C LEU A 147 5.53 -37.98 29.16
N PRO A 148 6.16 -38.57 28.13
CA PRO A 148 7.49 -39.16 28.29
C PRO A 148 8.51 -38.06 28.60
N ARG A 149 9.57 -38.42 29.33
CA ARG A 149 10.65 -37.48 29.67
C ARG A 149 11.41 -37.05 28.40
N PRO A 150 11.82 -35.78 28.28
CA PRO A 150 12.61 -35.33 27.15
C PRO A 150 14.03 -35.95 27.17
N PRO A 151 14.72 -36.03 26.01
CA PRO A 151 16.05 -36.63 25.89
C PRO A 151 17.13 -35.98 26.78
N GLU A 152 16.92 -34.71 27.15
CA GLU A 152 17.85 -33.88 27.94
C GLU A 152 17.64 -34.03 29.47
N GLY A 153 16.75 -34.93 29.90
CA GLY A 153 16.52 -35.24 31.31
C GLY A 153 15.65 -34.23 32.06
N GLU A 154 15.79 -34.18 33.40
CA GLU A 154 14.94 -33.38 34.30
C GLU A 154 15.24 -31.87 34.29
N ALA A 155 16.32 -31.44 33.61
CA ALA A 155 16.72 -30.04 33.55
C ALA A 155 15.65 -29.12 32.94
N ALA A 156 14.80 -29.64 32.06
CA ALA A 156 13.68 -28.90 31.47
C ALA A 156 12.49 -28.68 32.41
N LEU A 157 12.52 -29.26 33.61
CA LEU A 157 11.53 -29.09 34.68
C LEU A 157 12.12 -28.36 35.89
N ALA A 158 13.44 -28.21 35.96
CA ALA A 158 14.13 -27.64 37.10
C ALA A 158 14.05 -26.11 37.12
N PRO A 159 13.86 -25.48 38.29
CA PRO A 159 13.93 -24.02 38.43
C PRO A 159 15.36 -23.53 38.20
N THR A 160 15.48 -22.31 37.69
CA THR A 160 16.76 -21.58 37.58
C THR A 160 16.66 -20.24 38.29
N PRO A 161 17.77 -19.54 38.59
CA PRO A 161 17.73 -18.28 39.33
C PRO A 161 16.80 -17.20 38.76
N ARG A 162 16.52 -17.21 37.43
CA ARG A 162 15.61 -16.26 36.77
C ARG A 162 14.34 -16.89 36.19
N VAL A 163 14.22 -18.22 36.26
CA VAL A 163 13.03 -19.00 35.89
C VAL A 163 12.60 -19.76 37.15
N GLN A 164 12.03 -19.02 38.11
CA GLN A 164 11.70 -19.53 39.44
C GLN A 164 10.38 -20.32 39.42
N SER A 165 10.35 -21.48 38.78
CA SER A 165 9.16 -22.33 38.63
C SER A 165 8.67 -22.96 39.94
N ASP A 166 9.53 -23.07 40.94
CA ASP A 166 9.23 -23.53 42.30
C ASP A 166 8.65 -22.44 43.21
N ALA A 167 8.72 -21.17 42.80
CA ALA A 167 8.21 -20.05 43.58
C ALA A 167 6.71 -20.20 43.86
N PRO A 168 6.25 -19.97 45.11
CA PRO A 168 4.86 -20.21 45.50
C PRO A 168 3.87 -19.34 44.70
N GLU A 169 4.30 -18.14 44.29
CA GLU A 169 3.49 -17.23 43.48
C GLU A 169 3.26 -17.76 42.06
N VAL A 170 4.32 -18.32 41.43
CA VAL A 170 4.27 -18.91 40.09
C VAL A 170 3.41 -20.16 40.12
N ARG A 171 3.61 -21.07 41.10
CA ARG A 171 2.81 -22.30 41.25
C ARG A 171 1.33 -22.01 41.47
N ARG A 172 1.00 -21.10 42.40
CA ARG A 172 -0.38 -20.70 42.68
C ARG A 172 -1.03 -20.08 41.45
N ARG A 173 -0.29 -19.26 40.69
CA ARG A 173 -0.81 -18.62 39.47
C ARG A 173 -1.03 -19.64 38.34
N ALA A 174 -0.06 -20.53 38.10
CA ALA A 174 -0.19 -21.60 37.13
C ALA A 174 -1.40 -22.49 37.45
N GLN A 175 -1.56 -22.93 38.70
CA GLN A 175 -2.69 -23.74 39.14
C GLN A 175 -4.03 -23.01 38.96
N LYS A 176 -4.08 -21.70 39.22
CA LYS A 176 -5.29 -20.89 39.00
C LYS A 176 -5.67 -20.80 37.52
N ILE A 177 -4.69 -20.61 36.63
CA ILE A 177 -4.93 -20.49 35.18
C ILE A 177 -5.31 -21.83 34.56
N VAL A 178 -4.63 -22.91 34.96
CA VAL A 178 -4.88 -24.27 34.46
C VAL A 178 -6.19 -24.83 35.01
N GLY A 179 -6.55 -24.49 36.25
CA GLY A 179 -7.78 -24.95 36.88
C GLY A 179 -7.82 -26.47 36.99
N ARG A 180 -8.77 -27.09 36.28
CA ARG A 180 -8.96 -28.56 36.19
C ARG A 180 -8.48 -29.18 34.87
N ALA A 181 -7.90 -28.38 33.97
CA ALA A 181 -7.40 -28.88 32.70
C ALA A 181 -6.25 -29.86 32.94
N THR A 182 -6.35 -31.03 32.34
CA THR A 182 -5.33 -32.09 32.44
C THR A 182 -4.64 -32.36 31.10
N ARG A 183 -5.26 -31.90 30.00
CA ARG A 183 -4.81 -32.10 28.63
C ARG A 183 -3.72 -31.10 28.26
N LEU A 184 -2.70 -31.58 27.56
CA LEU A 184 -1.51 -30.80 27.23
C LEU A 184 -1.82 -29.58 26.35
N ASP A 185 -2.67 -29.72 25.34
CA ASP A 185 -3.11 -28.67 24.43
C ASP A 185 -3.78 -27.51 25.18
N GLU A 186 -4.73 -27.81 26.06
CA GLU A 186 -5.46 -26.84 26.88
C GLU A 186 -4.51 -26.10 27.83
N VAL A 187 -3.65 -26.82 28.55
CA VAL A 187 -2.72 -26.22 29.52
C VAL A 187 -1.70 -25.30 28.84
N ILE A 188 -1.10 -25.75 27.74
CA ILE A 188 -0.11 -24.94 27.01
C ILE A 188 -0.79 -23.68 26.44
N TRP A 189 -1.98 -23.81 25.87
CA TRP A 189 -2.72 -22.68 25.31
C TRP A 189 -3.10 -21.63 26.36
N SER A 190 -3.66 -22.04 27.51
CA SER A 190 -4.08 -21.11 28.57
C SER A 190 -2.89 -20.34 29.15
N LEU A 191 -1.76 -21.00 29.39
CA LEU A 191 -0.56 -20.35 29.91
C LEU A 191 0.11 -19.44 28.87
N TYR A 192 0.13 -19.86 27.61
CA TYR A 192 0.58 -19.03 26.50
C TYR A 192 -0.28 -17.76 26.36
N GLN A 193 -1.60 -17.88 26.26
CA GLN A 193 -2.49 -16.73 26.13
C GLN A 193 -2.35 -15.75 27.29
N TYR A 194 -2.24 -16.26 28.52
CA TYR A 194 -2.06 -15.42 29.71
C TYR A 194 -0.78 -14.57 29.61
N THR A 195 0.34 -15.18 29.21
CA THR A 195 1.63 -14.47 29.06
C THR A 195 1.69 -13.61 27.80
N ALA A 196 0.96 -13.98 26.75
CA ALA A 196 0.79 -13.21 25.52
C ALA A 196 0.03 -11.88 25.74
N ALA A 197 -0.77 -11.78 26.81
CA ALA A 197 -1.49 -10.56 27.19
C ALA A 197 -0.64 -9.52 27.97
N PHE A 198 0.61 -9.83 28.32
CA PHE A 198 1.45 -8.92 29.11
C PHE A 198 1.89 -7.69 28.29
N VAL A 199 2.00 -6.54 28.95
CA VAL A 199 2.41 -5.28 28.31
C VAL A 199 3.89 -5.35 27.92
N PRO A 200 4.29 -4.96 26.69
CA PRO A 200 5.70 -4.89 26.32
C PRO A 200 6.47 -3.89 27.17
N ALA A 201 7.64 -4.29 27.68
CA ALA A 201 8.57 -3.37 28.35
C ALA A 201 9.48 -2.65 27.34
N ALA A 202 9.67 -1.35 27.54
CA ALA A 202 10.63 -0.50 26.84
C ALA A 202 11.81 -0.14 27.77
N ASP A 203 12.79 0.64 27.32
CA ASP A 203 13.97 1.03 28.09
C ASP A 203 13.65 2.10 29.16
N PRO A 204 14.00 1.92 30.46
CA PRO A 204 14.64 0.75 31.06
C PRO A 204 13.70 -0.45 31.23
N PRO A 205 14.15 -1.67 30.90
CA PRO A 205 13.29 -2.85 30.84
C PRO A 205 12.79 -3.30 32.23
N GLY A 206 13.45 -2.89 33.32
CA GLY A 206 13.19 -3.38 34.68
C GLY A 206 13.67 -4.84 34.88
N PRO A 207 13.40 -5.46 36.05
CA PRO A 207 13.76 -6.85 36.32
C PRO A 207 13.12 -7.82 35.31
N GLN A 208 13.91 -8.77 34.80
CA GLN A 208 13.49 -9.73 33.77
C GLN A 208 13.45 -11.17 34.29
N ASP A 209 13.31 -11.38 35.59
CA ASP A 209 13.06 -12.69 36.18
C ASP A 209 11.56 -13.03 36.17
N ALA A 210 11.23 -14.32 36.24
CA ALA A 210 9.87 -14.80 36.03
C ALA A 210 8.87 -14.23 37.05
N VAL A 211 9.28 -14.10 38.32
CA VAL A 211 8.43 -13.61 39.42
C VAL A 211 8.14 -12.12 39.26
N ALA A 212 9.17 -11.30 39.03
CA ALA A 212 8.99 -9.87 38.86
C ALA A 212 8.12 -9.53 37.65
N VAL A 213 8.35 -10.20 36.50
CA VAL A 213 7.55 -10.00 35.28
C VAL A 213 6.12 -10.48 35.46
N LEU A 214 5.90 -11.59 36.20
CA LEU A 214 4.57 -12.08 36.52
C LEU A 214 3.77 -11.11 37.40
N ALA A 215 4.42 -10.51 38.40
CA ALA A 215 3.82 -9.51 39.27
C ALA A 215 3.51 -8.21 38.52
N ALA A 216 4.45 -7.74 37.69
CA ALA A 216 4.30 -6.50 36.92
C ALA A 216 3.35 -6.63 35.72
N ARG A 217 3.09 -7.86 35.23
CA ARG A 217 2.41 -8.13 33.95
C ARG A 217 2.99 -7.33 32.77
N ARG A 218 4.28 -7.07 32.83
CA ARG A 218 5.05 -6.26 31.87
C ARG A 218 6.46 -6.83 31.75
N GLY A 219 6.95 -7.00 30.53
CA GLY A 219 8.30 -7.56 30.30
C GLY A 219 8.76 -7.47 28.85
N THR A 220 10.07 -7.63 28.63
CA THR A 220 10.66 -7.77 27.29
C THR A 220 10.38 -9.16 26.72
N SER A 221 10.82 -9.48 25.49
CA SER A 221 10.71 -10.84 24.94
C SER A 221 11.34 -11.89 25.86
N LEU A 222 12.52 -11.59 26.41
CA LEU A 222 13.21 -12.44 27.39
C LEU A 222 12.41 -12.61 28.69
N GLY A 223 11.93 -11.51 29.28
CA GLY A 223 11.17 -11.56 30.53
C GLY A 223 9.88 -12.38 30.39
N ARG A 224 9.14 -12.16 29.30
CA ARG A 224 7.89 -12.88 29.01
C ARG A 224 8.14 -14.37 28.72
N ALA A 225 9.20 -14.69 27.98
CA ALA A 225 9.58 -16.08 27.72
C ALA A 225 10.02 -16.80 29.02
N ARG A 226 10.75 -16.14 29.92
CA ARG A 226 11.08 -16.70 31.25
C ARG A 226 9.84 -16.95 32.09
N THR A 227 8.89 -16.01 32.13
CA THR A 227 7.62 -16.22 32.86
C THR A 227 6.81 -17.37 32.29
N LEU A 228 6.67 -17.47 30.95
CA LEU A 228 5.97 -18.60 30.33
C LEU A 228 6.67 -19.93 30.62
N THR A 229 8.00 -19.97 30.55
CA THR A 229 8.79 -21.18 30.89
C THR A 229 8.53 -21.59 32.34
N ALA A 230 8.56 -20.64 33.29
CA ALA A 230 8.34 -20.92 34.70
C ALA A 230 6.92 -21.44 34.98
N LEU A 231 5.91 -20.87 34.31
CA LEU A 231 4.51 -21.29 34.43
C LEU A 231 4.27 -22.69 33.85
N LEU A 232 4.88 -23.01 32.70
CA LEU A 232 4.80 -24.34 32.08
C LEU A 232 5.46 -25.41 32.96
N GLN A 233 6.66 -25.13 33.47
CA GLN A 233 7.38 -26.03 34.39
C GLN A 233 6.58 -26.25 35.69
N ALA A 234 5.99 -25.18 36.25
CA ALA A 234 5.14 -25.27 37.44
C ALA A 234 3.86 -26.09 37.21
N ALA A 235 3.37 -26.15 35.96
CA ALA A 235 2.24 -26.98 35.54
C ALA A 235 2.64 -28.42 35.17
N GLY A 236 3.93 -28.77 35.27
CA GLY A 236 4.45 -30.11 34.95
C GLY A 236 4.75 -30.34 33.46
N VAL A 237 4.72 -29.28 32.64
CA VAL A 237 5.11 -29.36 31.22
C VAL A 237 6.60 -29.05 31.10
N PRO A 238 7.45 -29.97 30.59
CA PRO A 238 8.86 -29.67 30.37
C PRO A 238 8.99 -28.53 29.36
N ALA A 239 9.65 -27.45 29.76
CA ALA A 239 9.79 -26.25 28.95
C ALA A 239 11.19 -25.67 29.10
N ARG A 240 11.71 -25.11 28.02
CA ARG A 240 13.03 -24.48 27.99
C ARG A 240 12.98 -23.16 27.26
N LEU A 241 13.82 -22.23 27.72
CA LEU A 241 14.05 -20.97 27.04
C LEU A 241 14.89 -21.20 25.77
N VAL A 242 14.61 -20.44 24.72
CA VAL A 242 15.45 -20.37 23.52
C VAL A 242 15.83 -18.92 23.28
N GLY A 243 17.14 -18.67 23.15
CA GLY A 243 17.68 -17.40 22.73
C GLY A 243 18.10 -17.47 21.27
N GLY A 244 17.72 -16.45 20.50
CA GLY A 244 17.96 -16.45 19.07
C GLY A 244 17.92 -15.08 18.43
N LEU A 245 17.93 -15.09 17.11
CA LEU A 245 17.85 -13.90 16.27
C LEU A 245 16.56 -13.93 15.47
N ARG A 246 15.90 -12.78 15.41
CA ARG A 246 14.88 -12.54 14.38
C ARG A 246 15.61 -12.09 13.12
N LEU A 247 15.72 -12.97 12.15
CA LEU A 247 16.31 -12.73 10.83
C LEU A 247 15.43 -11.72 10.07
N GLY A 248 16.03 -10.63 9.65
CA GLY A 248 15.37 -9.54 8.92
C GLY A 248 16.41 -8.57 8.39
N THR A 249 16.02 -7.68 7.50
CA THR A 249 16.89 -6.81 6.69
C THR A 249 17.48 -5.60 7.44
N ALA A 250 17.61 -5.67 8.77
CA ALA A 250 18.32 -4.63 9.51
C ALA A 250 19.84 -4.84 9.36
N ALA A 251 20.57 -3.77 9.01
CA ALA A 251 21.99 -3.81 8.68
C ALA A 251 22.88 -4.36 9.83
N GLU A 252 22.57 -4.00 11.09
CA GLU A 252 23.19 -4.57 12.28
C GLU A 252 22.17 -4.75 13.41
N LYS A 253 22.16 -5.92 14.05
CA LYS A 253 21.35 -6.21 15.25
C LYS A 253 22.25 -6.49 16.44
N ARG A 254 21.94 -5.86 17.57
CA ARG A 254 22.56 -6.14 18.88
C ARG A 254 21.60 -6.88 19.82
N ALA A 255 20.30 -6.71 19.66
CA ALA A 255 19.30 -7.32 20.53
C ALA A 255 18.92 -8.74 20.06
N THR A 256 19.05 -9.71 20.95
CA THR A 256 18.55 -11.09 20.76
C THR A 256 17.06 -11.17 21.06
N ASN A 257 16.33 -12.01 20.32
CA ASN A 257 14.95 -12.37 20.65
C ASN A 257 14.93 -13.66 21.48
N SER A 258 13.91 -13.84 22.32
CA SER A 258 13.76 -15.05 23.14
C SER A 258 12.34 -15.57 23.09
N TRP A 259 12.21 -16.89 23.00
CA TRP A 259 10.94 -17.62 23.01
C TRP A 259 11.07 -18.90 23.84
N VAL A 260 10.01 -19.69 23.90
CA VAL A 260 9.95 -20.92 24.71
C VAL A 260 9.78 -22.12 23.79
N GLU A 261 10.44 -23.23 24.12
CA GLU A 261 10.15 -24.54 23.55
C GLU A 261 9.50 -25.41 24.63
N ALA A 262 8.32 -25.98 24.34
CA ALA A 262 7.60 -26.89 25.23
C ALA A 262 7.62 -28.32 24.68
N TRP A 263 7.76 -29.32 25.56
CA TRP A 263 7.81 -30.72 25.16
C TRP A 263 6.40 -31.32 25.02
N THR A 264 6.15 -31.96 23.89
CA THR A 264 4.84 -32.59 23.56
C THR A 264 4.86 -34.11 23.62
N GLY A 265 5.92 -34.72 24.14
CA GLY A 265 6.10 -36.17 24.20
C GLY A 265 6.87 -36.76 23.01
N SER A 266 6.71 -36.19 21.82
CA SER A 266 7.47 -36.60 20.62
C SER A 266 8.49 -35.54 20.16
N ARG A 267 8.21 -34.26 20.41
CA ARG A 267 9.03 -33.14 19.94
C ARG A 267 8.86 -31.89 20.78
N TRP A 268 9.80 -30.96 20.59
CA TRP A 268 9.70 -29.59 21.11
C TRP A 268 8.87 -28.73 20.18
N ILE A 269 7.88 -28.01 20.72
CA ILE A 269 7.09 -27.02 19.99
C ILE A 269 7.48 -25.61 20.42
N PRO A 270 7.62 -24.65 19.49
CA PRO A 270 7.95 -23.29 19.85
C PRO A 270 6.72 -22.47 20.24
N LEU A 271 6.90 -21.57 21.21
CA LEU A 271 5.90 -20.66 21.76
C LEU A 271 6.57 -19.29 21.98
N ASP A 272 6.16 -18.27 21.23
CA ASP A 272 6.66 -16.89 21.37
C ASP A 272 5.53 -15.97 21.87
N PRO A 273 5.42 -15.74 23.20
CA PRO A 273 4.38 -14.88 23.75
C PRO A 273 4.58 -13.40 23.39
N ALA A 274 5.80 -12.99 23.03
CA ALA A 274 6.09 -11.60 22.65
C ALA A 274 5.81 -11.34 21.16
N GLY A 275 6.15 -12.29 20.29
CA GLY A 275 5.90 -12.26 18.85
C GLY A 275 4.51 -12.73 18.44
N GLY A 276 3.75 -13.37 19.33
CA GLY A 276 2.40 -13.84 19.06
C GLY A 276 2.34 -15.15 18.26
N TYR A 277 3.39 -15.98 18.34
CA TYR A 277 3.45 -17.24 17.61
C TYR A 277 3.21 -18.45 18.52
N PHE A 278 2.30 -19.33 18.11
CA PHE A 278 1.92 -20.54 18.84
C PHE A 278 2.13 -21.79 18.00
N ALA A 279 2.94 -22.74 18.50
CA ALA A 279 3.27 -24.04 17.89
C ALA A 279 3.93 -23.99 16.50
N THR A 280 4.07 -22.80 15.92
CA THR A 280 4.68 -22.49 14.63
C THR A 280 5.62 -21.32 14.82
N LEU A 281 6.70 -21.26 14.04
CA LEU A 281 7.56 -20.09 13.98
C LEU A 281 7.96 -19.83 12.52
N PRO A 282 7.98 -18.56 12.08
CA PRO A 282 8.40 -18.22 10.74
C PRO A 282 9.85 -18.63 10.43
N THR A 283 10.21 -18.62 9.15
CA THR A 283 11.60 -18.81 8.66
C THR A 283 12.54 -17.69 9.08
N SER A 284 12.01 -16.61 9.65
CA SER A 284 12.75 -15.46 10.15
C SER A 284 13.23 -15.62 11.61
N TYR A 285 13.16 -16.82 12.21
CA TYR A 285 13.62 -17.06 13.58
C TYR A 285 14.74 -18.09 13.59
N LEU A 286 15.94 -17.67 13.99
CA LEU A 286 17.13 -18.53 14.13
C LEU A 286 17.44 -18.78 15.61
N ALA A 287 17.46 -20.04 16.05
CA ALA A 287 17.85 -20.40 17.40
C ALA A 287 19.38 -20.38 17.52
N LEU A 288 19.93 -19.58 18.45
CA LEU A 288 21.35 -19.57 18.75
C LEU A 288 21.67 -20.51 19.92
N TYR A 289 20.82 -20.55 20.94
CA TYR A 289 21.02 -21.39 22.12
C TYR A 289 19.71 -21.72 22.85
N ARG A 290 19.80 -22.70 23.73
CA ARG A 290 18.73 -23.22 24.59
C ARG A 290 19.16 -23.15 26.06
N GLY A 291 18.22 -22.79 26.91
CA GLY A 291 18.43 -22.53 28.34
C GLY A 291 18.63 -21.05 28.65
N ASP A 292 18.59 -20.71 29.94
CA ASP A 292 18.79 -19.34 30.43
C ASP A 292 20.28 -19.02 30.60
N LEU A 293 20.99 -18.92 29.47
CA LEU A 293 22.43 -18.69 29.41
C LEU A 293 22.73 -17.32 28.77
N PRO A 294 23.82 -16.63 29.19
CA PRO A 294 24.29 -15.46 28.47
C PRO A 294 24.82 -15.86 27.09
N LEU A 295 24.43 -15.12 26.04
CA LEU A 295 24.88 -15.36 24.67
C LEU A 295 26.41 -15.27 24.54
N ILE A 296 27.01 -14.27 25.20
CA ILE A 296 28.44 -13.96 25.18
C ILE A 296 28.97 -14.03 26.60
N VAL A 297 30.08 -14.74 26.78
CA VAL A 297 30.86 -14.79 28.02
C VAL A 297 32.29 -14.38 27.68
N HIS A 298 32.83 -13.38 28.37
CA HIS A 298 34.19 -12.91 28.13
C HIS A 298 34.97 -12.74 29.44
N THR A 299 36.29 -12.63 29.35
CA THR A 299 37.15 -12.28 30.49
C THR A 299 36.67 -10.98 31.15
N ALA A 300 36.57 -10.99 32.48
CA ALA A 300 36.14 -9.82 33.25
C ALA A 300 37.09 -8.63 33.04
N GLY A 301 36.53 -7.44 32.85
CA GLY A 301 37.29 -6.20 32.64
C GLY A 301 37.68 -5.91 31.19
N VAL A 302 37.27 -6.75 30.23
CA VAL A 302 37.39 -6.49 28.78
C VAL A 302 36.01 -6.12 28.25
N ASP A 303 35.86 -4.93 27.67
CA ASP A 303 34.60 -4.49 27.06
C ASP A 303 34.55 -4.98 25.60
N VAL A 304 33.70 -5.98 25.33
CA VAL A 304 33.59 -6.60 24.01
C VAL A 304 32.32 -6.09 23.33
N GLU A 305 32.48 -5.32 22.26
CA GLU A 305 31.34 -4.92 21.43
C GLU A 305 31.01 -6.03 20.44
N TYR A 306 29.71 -6.24 20.18
CA TYR A 306 29.24 -7.23 19.22
C TYR A 306 28.10 -6.71 18.36
N GLY A 307 27.97 -7.26 17.16
CA GLY A 307 26.88 -7.00 16.24
C GLY A 307 26.66 -8.15 15.26
N PHE A 308 25.40 -8.36 14.86
CA PHE A 308 25.01 -9.33 13.85
C PHE A 308 24.55 -8.62 12.57
N ALA A 309 25.18 -8.89 11.44
CA ALA A 309 24.69 -8.52 10.11
C ALA A 309 23.95 -9.72 9.50
N ILE A 310 22.73 -9.50 9.01
CA ILE A 310 21.84 -10.57 8.54
C ILE A 310 21.40 -10.27 7.11
N ARG A 311 21.56 -11.24 6.21
CA ARG A 311 21.15 -11.13 4.81
C ARG A 311 20.35 -12.36 4.38
N ALA A 312 19.25 -12.13 3.67
CA ALA A 312 18.57 -13.21 2.97
C ALA A 312 19.45 -13.67 1.79
N ALA A 313 19.54 -14.97 1.57
CA ALA A 313 20.33 -15.57 0.51
C ALA A 313 19.46 -16.47 -0.37
N THR A 314 19.94 -16.79 -1.57
CA THR A 314 19.32 -17.83 -2.41
C THR A 314 19.97 -19.18 -2.13
N ARG A 315 19.26 -20.28 -2.43
CA ARG A 315 19.75 -21.66 -2.26
C ARG A 315 21.15 -21.86 -2.87
N ARG A 316 21.36 -21.33 -4.08
CA ARG A 316 22.59 -21.47 -4.86
C ARG A 316 23.79 -20.78 -4.19
N ALA A 317 23.59 -19.56 -3.69
CA ALA A 317 24.61 -18.77 -2.99
C ALA A 317 25.04 -19.35 -1.63
N VAL A 318 24.32 -20.36 -1.12
CA VAL A 318 24.63 -21.03 0.15
C VAL A 318 25.15 -22.46 -0.06
N GLU A 319 24.67 -23.17 -1.08
CA GLU A 319 25.08 -24.55 -1.39
C GLU A 319 26.37 -24.63 -2.23
N GLU A 320 26.65 -23.68 -3.13
CA GLU A 320 27.79 -23.75 -4.06
C GLU A 320 29.07 -23.08 -3.55
N GLY A 321 29.01 -22.35 -2.42
CA GLY A 321 30.17 -21.72 -1.79
C GLY A 321 31.09 -21.04 -2.81
N GLU A 322 30.61 -20.02 -3.53
CA GLU A 322 31.41 -19.31 -4.53
C GLU A 322 32.71 -18.78 -3.89
N GLU A 323 33.81 -19.43 -4.25
CA GLU A 323 35.14 -18.84 -4.36
C GLU A 323 35.09 -17.83 -5.50
N ASP A 324 35.73 -16.68 -5.28
CA ASP A 324 36.00 -15.70 -6.31
C ASP A 324 36.76 -16.38 -7.47
N GLU A 325 36.08 -16.64 -8.59
CA GLU A 325 36.72 -16.71 -9.88
C GLU A 325 35.94 -15.89 -10.91
N GLU A 326 36.69 -15.00 -11.56
CA GLU A 326 36.31 -14.25 -12.75
C GLU A 326 35.64 -15.15 -13.77
N GLY A 327 34.34 -14.96 -13.94
CA GLY A 327 33.55 -15.59 -14.97
C GLY A 327 32.55 -14.60 -15.53
N ALA A 328 33.02 -13.69 -16.38
CA ALA A 328 32.17 -12.87 -17.21
C ALA A 328 31.12 -13.75 -17.93
N LEU A 329 29.87 -13.64 -17.52
CA LEU A 329 28.72 -14.11 -18.28
C LEU A 329 28.03 -12.89 -18.88
N PRO A 330 27.84 -12.84 -20.21
CA PRO A 330 27.38 -11.65 -20.90
C PRO A 330 25.94 -11.34 -20.51
N ALA A 331 25.64 -10.04 -20.48
CA ALA A 331 24.30 -9.49 -20.34
C ALA A 331 23.32 -10.18 -21.30
N GLY A 332 22.57 -11.15 -20.78
CA GLY A 332 21.57 -11.89 -21.52
C GLY A 332 20.22 -11.22 -21.39
N ARG A 333 19.85 -10.43 -22.41
CA ARG A 333 18.46 -10.04 -22.69
C ARG A 333 17.54 -11.26 -22.50
N ARG A 334 16.62 -11.21 -21.54
CA ARG A 334 15.47 -12.11 -21.54
C ARG A 334 14.47 -11.63 -22.59
N PRO A 335 13.86 -12.54 -23.37
CA PRO A 335 12.95 -12.15 -24.43
C PRO A 335 11.71 -11.48 -23.83
N VAL A 336 11.27 -10.42 -24.50
CA VAL A 336 9.98 -9.77 -24.29
C VAL A 336 8.91 -10.87 -24.32
N VAL A 337 8.25 -11.11 -23.18
CA VAL A 337 7.03 -11.92 -23.15
C VAL A 337 5.95 -11.09 -23.82
N ARG A 338 5.86 -11.19 -25.15
CA ARG A 338 4.69 -10.74 -25.89
C ARG A 338 3.56 -11.70 -25.57
N GLY A 339 2.79 -11.39 -24.53
CA GLY A 339 1.45 -11.97 -24.38
C GLY A 339 0.67 -11.71 -25.65
N ALA A 340 0.01 -12.74 -26.17
CA ALA A 340 -0.80 -12.64 -27.38
C ALA A 340 -1.95 -11.63 -27.14
N ALA A 341 -1.82 -10.45 -27.77
CA ALA A 341 -2.78 -9.34 -27.87
C ALA A 341 -3.14 -8.62 -26.54
N GLN A 342 -3.05 -7.29 -26.35
CA GLN A 342 -2.58 -6.11 -27.09
C GLN A 342 -2.39 -4.97 -26.03
N GLN A 343 -1.16 -4.47 -25.84
CA GLN A 343 -0.70 -3.11 -25.45
C GLN A 343 0.66 -3.18 -24.69
N PRO A 344 1.65 -2.31 -25.00
CA PRO A 344 3.06 -2.59 -24.72
C PRO A 344 3.45 -2.07 -23.33
N VAL A 345 3.44 -2.94 -22.33
CA VAL A 345 4.28 -2.72 -21.14
C VAL A 345 5.64 -3.32 -21.46
N GLU A 346 6.65 -2.47 -21.55
CA GLU A 346 8.02 -2.93 -21.67
C GLU A 346 8.56 -3.09 -20.25
N THR A 347 8.92 -4.33 -19.91
CA THR A 347 9.52 -4.66 -18.63
C THR A 347 11.01 -4.86 -18.84
N HIS A 348 11.80 -3.98 -18.23
CA HIS A 348 13.24 -4.08 -18.23
C HIS A 348 13.70 -4.41 -16.81
N THR A 349 14.58 -5.40 -16.68
CA THR A 349 15.01 -5.89 -15.37
C THR A 349 16.48 -6.16 -15.35
N THR A 350 17.15 -5.73 -14.29
CA THR A 350 18.50 -6.16 -13.94
C THR A 350 18.45 -6.81 -12.57
N TYR A 351 19.02 -8.00 -12.47
CA TYR A 351 19.12 -8.74 -11.22
C TYR A 351 20.60 -8.97 -10.96
N VAL A 352 21.03 -8.59 -9.76
CA VAL A 352 22.41 -8.78 -9.30
C VAL A 352 22.42 -9.92 -8.29
N SER A 353 23.48 -10.71 -8.30
CA SER A 353 23.62 -11.91 -7.46
C SER A 353 23.62 -11.57 -5.96
N GLU A 354 24.19 -10.43 -5.58
CA GLU A 354 24.21 -9.88 -4.21
C GLU A 354 23.64 -8.45 -4.17
N PRO A 355 22.31 -8.28 -4.18
CA PRO A 355 21.71 -6.96 -4.29
C PRO A 355 21.71 -6.20 -2.95
N VAL A 356 22.25 -4.98 -2.94
CA VAL A 356 22.25 -4.01 -1.83
C VAL A 356 20.85 -3.41 -1.61
N ALA A 357 20.07 -3.23 -2.67
CA ALA A 357 18.70 -2.72 -2.62
C ALA A 357 17.82 -3.29 -3.74
N SER A 358 16.50 -3.18 -3.57
CA SER A 358 15.51 -3.49 -4.62
C SER A 358 14.70 -2.23 -4.97
N VAL A 359 14.69 -1.88 -6.24
CA VAL A 359 13.99 -0.71 -6.79
C VAL A 359 12.96 -1.15 -7.82
N VAL A 360 11.73 -0.69 -7.65
CA VAL A 360 10.68 -0.81 -8.67
C VAL A 360 10.43 0.58 -9.25
N LEU A 361 10.73 0.75 -10.52
CA LEU A 361 10.50 1.97 -11.28
C LEU A 361 9.29 1.77 -12.21
N ILE A 362 8.33 2.68 -12.15
CA ILE A 362 7.16 2.71 -13.02
C ILE A 362 7.15 4.06 -13.75
N ALA A 363 7.12 4.02 -15.07
CA ALA A 363 7.07 5.22 -15.91
C ALA A 363 5.93 5.13 -16.95
N ASP A 364 5.17 6.21 -17.12
CA ASP A 364 4.05 6.29 -18.09
C ASP A 364 4.44 6.91 -19.45
N GLN A 365 5.72 7.22 -19.63
CA GLN A 365 6.27 7.89 -20.80
C GLN A 365 7.33 7.02 -21.49
N SER A 366 7.48 7.21 -22.80
CA SER A 366 8.49 6.48 -23.58
C SER A 366 9.89 6.94 -23.17
N VAL A 367 10.57 6.12 -22.41
CA VAL A 367 11.95 6.36 -21.99
C VAL A 367 12.88 5.95 -23.15
N PRO A 368 13.79 6.83 -23.63
CA PRO A 368 14.75 6.46 -24.65
C PRO A 368 15.56 5.24 -24.21
N ALA A 369 15.83 4.30 -25.13
CA ALA A 369 16.57 3.07 -24.82
C ALA A 369 17.92 3.38 -24.14
N ALA A 370 18.61 4.45 -24.55
CA ALA A 370 19.87 4.89 -23.93
C ALA A 370 19.73 5.25 -22.44
N VAL A 371 18.58 5.79 -22.02
CA VAL A 371 18.32 6.15 -20.61
C VAL A 371 17.99 4.89 -19.81
N THR A 372 17.16 4.00 -20.37
CA THR A 372 16.85 2.70 -19.76
C THR A 372 18.12 1.85 -19.58
N ASP A 373 18.95 1.74 -20.62
CA ASP A 373 20.18 0.97 -20.59
C ASP A 373 21.18 1.55 -19.58
N ARG A 374 21.27 2.88 -19.49
CA ARG A 374 22.09 3.56 -18.48
C ARG A 374 21.63 3.28 -17.06
N ILE A 375 20.33 3.39 -16.78
CA ILE A 375 19.77 3.11 -15.45
C ILE A 375 20.02 1.65 -15.05
N LEU A 376 19.83 0.70 -15.97
CA LEU A 376 20.05 -0.71 -15.69
C LEU A 376 21.52 -1.06 -15.50
N ALA A 377 22.42 -0.40 -16.24
CA ALA A 377 23.87 -0.54 -16.08
C ALA A 377 24.33 0.04 -14.73
N GLU A 378 23.93 1.26 -14.39
CA GLU A 378 24.25 1.88 -13.10
C GLU A 378 23.64 1.10 -11.93
N ALA A 379 22.43 0.57 -12.08
CA ALA A 379 21.82 -0.32 -11.10
C ALA A 379 22.62 -1.60 -10.93
N HIS A 380 23.10 -2.19 -12.02
CA HIS A 380 23.93 -3.39 -11.97
C HIS A 380 25.27 -3.12 -11.27
N ASP A 381 25.96 -2.05 -11.65
CA ASP A 381 27.25 -1.63 -11.07
C ASP A 381 27.12 -1.29 -9.58
N ALA A 382 25.98 -0.71 -9.19
CA ALA A 382 25.65 -0.42 -7.80
C ALA A 382 25.13 -1.62 -7.00
N ALA A 383 25.06 -2.81 -7.60
CA ALA A 383 24.45 -3.99 -7.01
C ALA A 383 22.98 -3.77 -6.56
N ILE A 384 22.16 -3.12 -7.37
CA ILE A 384 20.73 -2.86 -7.10
C ILE A 384 19.87 -3.74 -8.02
N ASN A 385 18.95 -4.50 -7.44
CA ASN A 385 17.90 -5.16 -8.22
C ASN A 385 16.93 -4.09 -8.72
N CYS A 386 16.86 -3.87 -10.03
CA CYS A 386 15.99 -2.86 -10.61
C CYS A 386 15.00 -3.49 -11.59
N VAL A 387 13.71 -3.22 -11.36
CA VAL A 387 12.61 -3.57 -12.25
C VAL A 387 12.00 -2.27 -12.77
N LEU A 388 12.19 -1.98 -14.05
CA LEU A 388 11.62 -0.84 -14.75
C LEU A 388 10.43 -1.29 -15.59
N LEU A 389 9.27 -0.72 -15.30
CA LEU A 389 8.01 -0.93 -16.01
C LEU A 389 7.66 0.36 -16.75
N THR A 390 7.79 0.35 -18.08
CA THR A 390 7.37 1.48 -18.94
C THR A 390 6.07 1.12 -19.64
N ALA A 391 5.13 2.07 -19.66
CA ALA A 391 3.83 1.86 -20.27
C ALA A 391 3.38 3.12 -21.02
N ARG A 392 2.86 2.99 -22.24
CA ARG A 392 2.51 4.12 -23.12
C ARG A 392 1.00 4.33 -23.19
N PHE A 393 0.54 5.57 -22.97
CA PHE A 393 -0.88 5.92 -23.05
C PHE A 393 -1.11 7.33 -23.61
N GLU A 394 -2.20 7.49 -24.38
CA GLU A 394 -2.57 8.79 -24.98
C GLU A 394 -3.54 9.62 -24.12
N SER A 395 -4.22 9.00 -23.14
CA SER A 395 -5.29 9.64 -22.37
C SER A 395 -5.12 9.44 -20.86
N ARG A 396 -5.37 10.48 -20.08
CA ARG A 396 -5.18 10.52 -18.61
C ARG A 396 -6.00 9.48 -17.84
N TYR A 397 -7.29 9.33 -18.16
CA TYR A 397 -8.17 8.36 -17.48
C TYR A 397 -7.66 6.92 -17.64
N PHE A 398 -7.26 6.54 -18.85
CA PHE A 398 -6.71 5.21 -19.10
C PHE A 398 -5.35 5.00 -18.42
N ARG A 399 -4.54 6.06 -18.29
CA ARG A 399 -3.29 6.00 -17.50
C ARG A 399 -3.57 5.62 -16.06
N GLU A 400 -4.49 6.29 -15.40
CA GLU A 400 -4.82 6.02 -13.99
C GLU A 400 -5.28 4.58 -13.77
N SER A 401 -6.35 4.14 -14.45
CA SER A 401 -6.89 2.78 -14.28
C SER A 401 -5.94 1.68 -14.74
N TYR A 402 -5.00 1.99 -15.63
CA TYR A 402 -3.97 1.04 -16.04
C TYR A 402 -2.82 0.98 -15.05
N LEU A 403 -2.29 2.13 -14.62
CA LEU A 403 -1.22 2.20 -13.61
C LEU A 403 -1.66 1.54 -12.32
N GLU A 404 -2.92 1.74 -11.91
CA GLU A 404 -3.51 1.03 -10.78
C GLU A 404 -3.47 -0.49 -11.01
N ARG A 405 -3.96 -0.99 -12.16
CA ARG A 405 -3.86 -2.42 -12.50
C ARG A 405 -2.44 -2.94 -12.56
N LEU A 406 -1.48 -2.16 -13.06
CA LEU A 406 -0.07 -2.52 -13.15
C LEU A 406 0.57 -2.63 -11.76
N VAL A 407 0.28 -1.67 -10.88
CA VAL A 407 0.67 -1.71 -9.46
C VAL A 407 0.04 -2.92 -8.77
N MET A 408 -1.24 -3.19 -9.00
CA MET A 408 -1.95 -4.32 -8.39
C MET A 408 -1.46 -5.68 -8.90
N THR A 409 -1.12 -5.79 -10.18
CA THR A 409 -0.61 -7.04 -10.77
C THR A 409 0.80 -7.35 -10.27
N ASN A 410 1.61 -6.32 -10.03
CA ASN A 410 2.99 -6.43 -9.55
C ASN A 410 3.12 -6.24 -8.03
N LEU A 411 2.04 -6.39 -7.27
CA LEU A 411 2.02 -6.20 -5.82
C LEU A 411 3.09 -6.98 -5.05
N PRO A 412 3.43 -8.25 -5.41
CA PRO A 412 4.50 -8.98 -4.73
C PRO A 412 5.88 -8.31 -4.88
N LEU A 413 6.17 -7.71 -6.04
CA LEU A 413 7.42 -6.99 -6.29
C LEU A 413 7.46 -5.67 -5.50
N ILE A 414 6.35 -4.95 -5.48
CA ILE A 414 6.22 -3.66 -4.78
C ILE A 414 6.34 -3.84 -3.26
N ARG A 415 5.77 -4.92 -2.70
CA ARG A 415 5.91 -5.25 -1.26
C ARG A 415 7.35 -5.59 -0.84
N GLN A 416 8.18 -6.03 -1.77
CA GLN A 416 9.57 -6.43 -1.51
C GLN A 416 10.57 -5.34 -1.93
N ALA A 417 10.09 -4.22 -2.46
CA ALA A 417 10.91 -3.11 -2.91
C ALA A 417 11.35 -2.25 -1.72
N HIS A 418 12.65 -1.94 -1.63
CA HIS A 418 13.17 -0.95 -0.69
C HIS A 418 12.80 0.48 -1.15
N LEU A 419 12.67 0.68 -2.46
CA LEU A 419 12.24 1.94 -3.05
C LEU A 419 11.28 1.72 -4.22
N VAL A 420 10.16 2.43 -4.21
CA VAL A 420 9.17 2.45 -5.28
C VAL A 420 9.19 3.84 -5.91
N LEU A 421 9.62 3.93 -7.17
CA LEU A 421 9.67 5.18 -7.92
C LEU A 421 8.59 5.16 -8.99
N VAL A 422 7.64 6.08 -8.91
CA VAL A 422 6.58 6.26 -9.91
C VAL A 422 6.77 7.63 -10.57
N ALA A 423 7.20 7.62 -11.82
CA ALA A 423 7.38 8.82 -12.63
C ALA A 423 6.27 8.91 -13.67
N THR A 424 5.31 9.80 -13.45
CA THR A 424 4.21 10.04 -14.38
C THR A 424 4.22 11.46 -14.92
N ALA A 425 3.68 11.65 -16.13
CA ALA A 425 3.58 13.01 -16.69
C ALA A 425 2.69 13.93 -15.82
N ASP A 426 1.64 13.36 -15.22
CA ASP A 426 0.67 14.07 -14.38
C ASP A 426 0.59 13.47 -12.96
N ASP A 427 -0.45 13.80 -12.20
CA ASP A 427 -0.78 13.26 -10.88
C ASP A 427 -1.22 11.78 -10.87
N ALA A 428 -1.44 11.16 -12.04
CA ALA A 428 -1.96 9.80 -12.18
C ALA A 428 -1.17 8.73 -11.42
N GLY A 429 0.17 8.87 -11.31
CA GLY A 429 1.01 7.95 -10.55
C GLY A 429 0.74 7.99 -9.05
N LEU A 430 0.46 9.19 -8.51
CA LEU A 430 0.09 9.37 -7.11
C LEU A 430 -1.27 8.73 -6.82
N TYR A 431 -2.24 8.89 -7.73
CA TYR A 431 -3.55 8.23 -7.63
C TYR A 431 -3.46 6.70 -7.67
N ALA A 432 -2.63 6.16 -8.57
CA ALA A 432 -2.39 4.72 -8.63
C ALA A 432 -1.77 4.17 -7.32
N LEU A 433 -0.87 4.92 -6.70
CA LEU A 433 -0.30 4.58 -5.39
C LEU A 433 -1.33 4.69 -4.26
N LEU A 434 -2.24 5.67 -4.31
CA LEU A 434 -3.33 5.79 -3.34
C LEU A 434 -4.28 4.58 -3.38
N GLY A 435 -4.43 3.92 -4.53
CA GLY A 435 -5.16 2.66 -4.68
C GLY A 435 -4.59 1.50 -3.84
N LEU A 436 -3.30 1.54 -3.44
CA LEU A 436 -2.74 0.59 -2.47
C LEU A 436 -3.43 0.68 -1.11
N GLY A 437 -3.90 1.89 -0.75
CA GLY A 437 -4.66 2.14 0.46
C GLY A 437 -6.06 1.55 0.45
N GLU A 438 -6.73 1.50 -0.71
CA GLU A 438 -8.06 0.86 -0.84
C GLU A 438 -8.02 -0.62 -0.45
N ARG A 439 -6.89 -1.30 -0.69
CA ARG A 439 -6.66 -2.71 -0.34
C ARG A 439 -5.91 -2.94 0.98
N ASN A 440 -5.72 -1.88 1.78
CA ASN A 440 -4.96 -1.92 3.04
C ASN A 440 -3.55 -2.55 2.89
N VAL A 441 -2.86 -2.25 1.79
CA VAL A 441 -1.47 -2.71 1.59
C VAL A 441 -0.54 -1.80 2.38
N ARG A 442 0.22 -2.40 3.30
CA ARG A 442 1.29 -1.72 4.03
C ARG A 442 2.61 -1.94 3.32
N LEU A 443 3.41 -0.89 3.25
CA LEU A 443 4.74 -0.87 2.68
C LEU A 443 5.73 -0.47 3.79
N ASP A 444 5.74 -1.28 4.86
CA ASP A 444 6.62 -1.07 6.00
C ASP A 444 8.09 -1.07 5.49
N ASP A 445 8.87 -0.05 5.86
CA ASP A 445 10.27 0.20 5.46
C ASP A 445 10.53 0.62 3.99
N ALA A 446 9.54 0.62 3.10
CA ALA A 446 9.74 1.08 1.72
C ALA A 446 9.73 2.62 1.62
N ARG A 447 10.59 3.17 0.77
CA ARG A 447 10.57 4.60 0.39
C ARG A 447 9.80 4.78 -0.90
N ILE A 448 8.89 5.75 -0.95
CA ILE A 448 8.06 6.00 -2.13
C ILE A 448 8.45 7.35 -2.73
N ILE A 449 8.88 7.35 -3.99
CA ILE A 449 9.07 8.56 -4.77
C ILE A 449 7.94 8.62 -5.80
N ALA A 450 7.12 9.67 -5.76
CA ALA A 450 6.14 9.94 -6.81
C ALA A 450 6.43 11.28 -7.48
N ALA A 451 6.75 11.24 -8.76
CA ALA A 451 7.01 12.41 -9.58
C ALA A 451 5.85 12.64 -10.56
N GLY A 452 5.38 13.89 -10.62
CA GLY A 452 4.31 14.27 -11.55
C GLY A 452 3.94 15.74 -11.47
N ALA A 453 3.27 16.24 -12.51
CA ALA A 453 2.75 17.61 -12.52
C ALA A 453 1.57 17.74 -11.54
N MET A 454 1.82 18.29 -10.35
CA MET A 454 0.81 18.45 -9.31
C MET A 454 1.00 19.75 -8.53
N GLY A 455 -0.09 20.42 -8.14
CA GLY A 455 0.03 21.60 -7.30
C GLY A 455 0.66 21.25 -5.95
N ARG A 456 1.68 21.99 -5.50
CA ARG A 456 2.30 21.84 -4.16
C ARG A 456 1.30 21.66 -2.99
N PRO A 457 0.20 22.42 -2.91
CA PRO A 457 -0.84 22.18 -1.88
C PRO A 457 -1.52 20.81 -2.03
N ALA A 458 -1.85 20.39 -3.25
CA ALA A 458 -2.46 19.09 -3.52
C ALA A 458 -1.50 17.93 -3.19
N ALA A 459 -0.23 18.07 -3.57
CA ALA A 459 0.84 17.14 -3.24
C ALA A 459 0.95 16.92 -1.73
N LEU A 460 0.98 17.99 -0.92
CA LEU A 460 1.02 17.91 0.55
C LEU A 460 -0.12 17.07 1.13
N MET A 461 -1.35 17.29 0.68
CA MET A 461 -2.53 16.62 1.22
C MET A 461 -2.65 15.17 0.74
N LEU A 462 -2.48 14.92 -0.56
CA LEU A 462 -2.54 13.57 -1.13
C LEU A 462 -1.36 12.71 -0.72
N GLY A 463 -0.16 13.28 -0.61
CA GLY A 463 1.03 12.59 -0.10
C GLY A 463 0.93 12.22 1.37
N SER A 464 0.36 13.10 2.20
CA SER A 464 0.13 12.78 3.62
C SER A 464 -0.97 11.73 3.79
N LEU A 465 -1.98 11.74 2.91
CA LEU A 465 -2.99 10.70 2.83
C LEU A 465 -2.36 9.36 2.40
N LEU A 466 -1.48 9.35 1.39
CA LEU A 466 -0.71 8.17 0.98
C LEU A 466 0.14 7.62 2.14
N TYR A 467 0.89 8.49 2.82
CA TYR A 467 1.70 8.13 3.98
C TYR A 467 0.85 7.47 5.08
N HIS A 468 -0.34 8.03 5.36
CA HIS A 468 -1.23 7.48 6.38
C HIS A 468 -1.91 6.16 5.96
N LEU A 469 -2.13 5.95 4.66
CA LEU A 469 -2.73 4.73 4.13
C LEU A 469 -1.74 3.57 4.04
N THR A 470 -0.51 3.84 3.58
CA THR A 470 0.48 2.81 3.25
C THR A 470 1.58 2.62 4.30
N GLN A 471 1.72 3.55 5.26
CA GLN A 471 2.76 3.57 6.32
C GLN A 471 4.20 3.35 5.81
N PRO A 472 4.64 4.04 4.74
CA PRO A 472 6.00 3.91 4.22
C PRO A 472 7.01 4.64 5.13
N GLY A 473 8.28 4.29 5.02
CA GLY A 473 9.35 4.96 5.78
C GLY A 473 9.51 6.45 5.42
N GLU A 474 9.39 6.77 4.13
CA GLU A 474 9.48 8.13 3.61
C GLU A 474 8.68 8.22 2.30
N VAL A 475 7.93 9.31 2.11
CA VAL A 475 7.29 9.65 0.83
C VAL A 475 7.89 10.94 0.31
N VAL A 476 8.43 10.90 -0.90
CA VAL A 476 8.97 12.07 -1.59
C VAL A 476 8.12 12.35 -2.83
N LEU A 477 7.52 13.53 -2.84
CA LEU A 477 6.73 13.99 -3.98
C LEU A 477 7.55 15.02 -4.75
N VAL A 478 7.87 14.70 -6.00
CA VAL A 478 8.59 15.61 -6.88
C VAL A 478 7.57 16.34 -7.75
N ASN A 479 7.53 17.67 -7.63
CA ASN A 479 6.62 18.49 -8.42
C ASN A 479 7.27 18.88 -9.75
N GLY A 480 6.61 18.50 -10.86
CA GLY A 480 6.97 18.93 -12.22
C GLY A 480 7.46 17.79 -13.11
N HIS A 481 7.59 18.09 -14.41
CA HIS A 481 8.14 17.17 -15.39
C HIS A 481 9.65 17.03 -15.15
N THR A 482 10.04 16.02 -14.38
CA THR A 482 11.44 15.66 -14.17
C THR A 482 11.74 14.41 -14.99
N ASP A 483 12.83 14.44 -15.74
CA ASP A 483 13.31 13.27 -16.46
C ASP A 483 13.58 12.11 -15.49
N LEU A 484 13.50 10.87 -16.00
CA LEU A 484 13.68 9.67 -15.17
C LEU A 484 15.09 9.58 -14.57
N LEU A 485 16.10 10.15 -15.23
CA LEU A 485 17.50 10.01 -14.85
C LEU A 485 17.87 10.80 -13.56
N PRO A 486 17.52 12.09 -13.40
CA PRO A 486 17.68 12.78 -12.11
C PRO A 486 16.91 12.11 -10.95
N LEU A 487 15.72 11.57 -11.22
CA LEU A 487 14.93 10.85 -10.23
C LEU A 487 15.61 9.53 -9.81
N TRP A 488 16.22 8.83 -10.77
CA TRP A 488 17.03 7.65 -10.52
C TRP A 488 18.27 7.96 -9.68
N GLU A 489 19.00 9.04 -9.99
CA GLU A 489 20.17 9.45 -9.21
C GLU A 489 19.82 9.82 -7.77
N LEU A 490 18.70 10.52 -7.57
CA LEU A 490 18.16 10.80 -6.25
C LEU A 490 17.82 9.52 -5.48
N ALA A 491 17.19 8.55 -6.14
CA ALA A 491 16.87 7.25 -5.55
C ALA A 491 18.14 6.44 -5.21
N ARG A 492 19.12 6.42 -6.12
CA ARG A 492 20.38 5.71 -5.99
C ARG A 492 21.24 6.25 -4.85
N ALA A 493 21.47 7.57 -4.81
CA ALA A 493 22.25 8.23 -3.76
C ALA A 493 21.63 8.00 -2.37
N ASN A 494 20.30 8.05 -2.27
CA ASN A 494 19.60 7.78 -1.02
C ASN A 494 19.73 6.31 -0.55
N LEU A 495 19.73 5.36 -1.48
CA LEU A 495 19.86 3.93 -1.19
C LEU A 495 21.30 3.49 -0.90
N ILE A 496 22.29 4.08 -1.57
CA ILE A 496 23.71 3.71 -1.46
C ILE A 496 24.42 4.56 -0.41
N ASP A 497 24.30 5.89 -0.53
CA ASP A 497 25.08 6.84 0.28
C ASP A 497 24.34 7.24 1.57
N GLY A 498 23.05 6.88 1.70
CA GLY A 498 22.23 7.19 2.85
C GLY A 498 21.93 8.69 3.00
N THR A 499 22.16 9.49 1.95
CA THR A 499 21.90 10.93 1.96
C THR A 499 20.39 11.19 2.11
N PRO A 500 19.96 12.12 2.97
CA PRO A 500 18.54 12.49 3.06
C PRO A 500 18.02 12.96 1.70
N MET A 501 16.86 12.45 1.27
CA MET A 501 16.32 12.77 -0.07
C MET A 501 16.08 14.27 -0.27
N ALA A 502 15.84 15.02 0.81
CA ALA A 502 15.68 16.48 0.77
C ALA A 502 16.97 17.21 0.36
N GLU A 503 18.13 16.74 0.81
CA GLU A 503 19.43 17.34 0.49
C GLU A 503 19.85 17.01 -0.94
N GLU A 504 19.61 15.77 -1.37
CA GLU A 504 19.91 15.34 -2.74
C GLU A 504 18.97 16.01 -3.76
N ALA A 505 17.68 16.16 -3.44
CA ALA A 505 16.75 16.93 -4.26
C ALA A 505 17.22 18.38 -4.47
N ALA A 506 17.74 19.02 -3.41
CA ALA A 506 18.27 20.38 -3.51
C ALA A 506 19.51 20.47 -4.40
N ARG A 507 20.39 19.45 -4.40
CA ARG A 507 21.58 19.39 -5.28
C ARG A 507 21.22 19.32 -6.75
N TRP A 508 20.16 18.58 -7.07
CA TRP A 508 19.65 18.43 -8.44
C TRP A 508 18.63 19.52 -8.83
N ASN A 509 18.43 20.53 -7.97
CA ASN A 509 17.44 21.61 -8.14
C ASN A 509 16.01 21.08 -8.38
N ILE A 510 15.66 19.97 -7.73
CA ILE A 510 14.35 19.32 -7.78
C ILE A 510 13.50 19.89 -6.63
N ASP A 511 12.33 20.48 -6.94
CA ASP A 511 11.35 20.89 -5.91
C ASP A 511 10.64 19.64 -5.36
N ALA A 512 11.31 18.98 -4.42
CA ALA A 512 10.83 17.78 -3.76
C ALA A 512 10.18 18.12 -2.41
N LEU A 513 9.01 17.55 -2.19
CA LEU A 513 8.28 17.60 -0.94
C LEU A 513 8.45 16.27 -0.21
N VAL A 514 9.23 16.29 0.86
CA VAL A 514 9.51 15.12 1.70
C VAL A 514 8.52 15.03 2.86
N LEU A 515 7.88 13.87 3.00
CA LEU A 515 6.91 13.52 4.03
C LEU A 515 7.43 12.29 4.79
N GLY A 516 7.83 12.47 6.05
CA GLY A 516 8.40 11.42 6.91
C GLY A 516 8.10 11.61 8.41
N GLU A 517 8.88 10.98 9.29
CA GLU A 517 8.67 10.97 10.75
C GLU A 517 8.59 12.36 11.42
N ALA A 518 9.20 13.39 10.80
CA ALA A 518 9.20 14.78 11.29
C ALA A 518 7.84 15.51 11.18
N GLY A 519 6.79 14.83 10.72
CA GLY A 519 5.41 15.29 10.82
C GLY A 519 4.88 15.94 9.54
N ALA A 520 3.68 15.52 9.15
CA ALA A 520 2.94 16.14 8.05
C ALA A 520 2.78 17.65 8.33
N ARG A 521 3.29 18.50 7.42
CA ARG A 521 3.16 19.96 7.43
C ARG A 521 1.72 20.45 7.15
N LEU A 522 0.72 19.68 7.57
CA LEU A 522 -0.69 20.03 7.45
C LEU A 522 -1.10 20.91 8.65
N PRO A 523 -1.80 22.04 8.39
CA PRO A 523 -2.46 22.82 9.44
C PRO A 523 -3.32 21.93 10.35
N SER A 524 -3.30 22.18 11.66
CA SER A 524 -3.98 21.36 12.66
C SER A 524 -5.49 21.18 12.38
N TRP A 525 -6.14 22.19 11.80
CA TRP A 525 -7.56 22.14 11.43
C TRP A 525 -7.88 21.18 10.28
N ARG A 526 -6.88 20.81 9.45
CA ARG A 526 -7.06 19.90 8.29
C ARG A 526 -6.83 18.43 8.61
N ARG A 527 -6.09 18.12 9.68
CA ARG A 527 -5.84 16.75 10.13
C ARG A 527 -7.12 15.91 10.31
N PRO A 528 -8.22 16.41 10.95
CA PRO A 528 -9.43 15.62 11.08
C PRO A 528 -10.08 15.31 9.72
N LEU A 529 -10.03 16.25 8.78
CA LEU A 529 -10.55 16.04 7.42
C LEU A 529 -9.73 14.96 6.69
N MET A 530 -8.39 15.04 6.73
CA MET A 530 -7.52 14.01 6.17
C MET A 530 -7.79 12.62 6.76
N LEU A 531 -8.02 12.52 8.08
CA LEU A 531 -8.37 11.24 8.73
C LEU A 531 -9.74 10.72 8.29
N LEU A 532 -10.72 11.60 8.05
CA LEU A 532 -12.02 11.22 7.48
C LEU A 532 -11.85 10.68 6.05
N TRP A 533 -11.05 11.35 5.22
CA TRP A 533 -10.72 10.88 3.88
C TRP A 533 -10.01 9.52 3.92
N ALA A 534 -8.99 9.36 4.77
CA ALA A 534 -8.30 8.09 4.93
C ALA A 534 -9.24 6.96 5.40
N ARG A 535 -10.21 7.26 6.27
CA ARG A 535 -11.25 6.30 6.64
C ARG A 535 -12.16 5.93 5.48
N ALA A 536 -12.57 6.90 4.66
CA ALA A 536 -13.39 6.64 3.47
C ALA A 536 -12.66 5.73 2.47
N VAL A 537 -11.38 5.99 2.22
CA VAL A 537 -10.55 5.15 1.34
C VAL A 537 -10.36 3.74 1.92
N ARG A 538 -10.09 3.63 3.24
CA ARG A 538 -10.01 2.32 3.92
C ARG A 538 -11.35 1.56 3.94
N ALA A 539 -12.48 2.27 3.87
CA ALA A 539 -13.81 1.70 3.71
C ALA A 539 -14.10 1.29 2.25
N GLN A 540 -13.09 1.25 1.39
CA GLN A 540 -13.16 0.83 -0.02
C GLN A 540 -14.06 1.73 -0.89
N VAL A 541 -14.14 3.02 -0.55
CA VAL A 541 -14.78 4.00 -1.43
C VAL A 541 -13.81 4.34 -2.57
N PRO A 542 -14.17 4.09 -3.85
CA PRO A 542 -13.26 4.34 -4.97
C PRO A 542 -12.88 5.81 -5.07
N LEU A 543 -11.58 6.11 -5.14
CA LEU A 543 -11.06 7.48 -5.27
C LEU A 543 -11.56 8.19 -6.54
N SER A 544 -11.71 7.44 -7.62
CA SER A 544 -12.28 7.94 -8.87
C SER A 544 -13.73 8.42 -8.70
N ALA A 545 -14.56 7.70 -7.94
CA ALA A 545 -15.93 8.09 -7.65
C ALA A 545 -15.99 9.38 -6.82
N LEU A 546 -15.14 9.50 -5.79
CA LEU A 546 -15.03 10.72 -4.98
C LEU A 546 -14.62 11.92 -5.84
N THR A 547 -13.65 11.73 -6.72
CA THR A 547 -13.18 12.77 -7.63
C THR A 547 -14.29 13.23 -8.60
N LEU A 548 -15.07 12.30 -9.16
CA LEU A 548 -16.21 12.64 -10.04
C LEU A 548 -17.30 13.42 -9.29
N ILE A 549 -17.63 13.02 -8.06
CA ILE A 549 -18.62 13.72 -7.23
C ILE A 549 -18.18 15.15 -6.95
N LEU A 550 -16.90 15.37 -6.64
CA LEU A 550 -16.37 16.71 -6.33
C LEU A 550 -16.17 17.58 -7.58
N ILE A 551 -15.93 16.99 -8.75
CA ILE A 551 -15.79 17.74 -10.01
C ILE A 551 -17.15 18.20 -10.55
N LEU A 552 -18.23 17.45 -10.29
CA LEU A 552 -19.56 17.73 -10.85
C LEU A 552 -20.04 19.19 -10.60
N PRO A 553 -19.94 19.77 -9.39
CA PRO A 553 -20.31 21.17 -9.16
C PRO A 553 -19.43 22.17 -9.90
N ILE A 554 -18.15 21.85 -10.13
CA ILE A 554 -17.22 22.71 -10.87
C ILE A 554 -17.62 22.76 -12.35
N ILE A 555 -17.96 21.61 -12.94
CA ILE A 555 -18.50 21.56 -14.31
C ILE A 555 -19.80 22.37 -14.39
N ALA A 556 -20.69 22.24 -13.40
CA ALA A 556 -21.92 23.00 -13.36
C ALA A 556 -21.65 24.52 -13.35
N SER A 557 -20.70 24.98 -12.54
CA SER A 557 -20.28 26.39 -12.50
C SER A 557 -19.71 26.87 -13.84
N LEU A 558 -18.86 26.07 -14.50
CA LEU A 558 -18.35 26.38 -15.84
C LEU A 558 -19.47 26.54 -16.88
N VAL A 559 -20.48 25.67 -16.82
CA VAL A 559 -21.65 25.76 -17.70
C VAL A 559 -22.48 27.01 -17.40
N VAL A 560 -22.64 27.39 -16.12
CA VAL A 560 -23.31 28.64 -15.73
C VAL A 560 -22.57 29.85 -16.30
N ILE A 561 -21.24 29.90 -16.21
CA ILE A 561 -20.42 30.98 -16.82
C ILE A 561 -20.68 31.06 -18.32
N ALA A 562 -20.62 29.93 -19.03
CA ALA A 562 -20.83 29.90 -20.46
C ALA A 562 -22.25 30.34 -20.87
N ARG A 563 -23.27 30.03 -20.06
CA ARG A 563 -24.65 30.46 -20.35
C ARG A 563 -24.92 31.91 -19.96
N VAL A 564 -24.40 32.38 -18.83
CA VAL A 564 -24.69 33.73 -18.30
C VAL A 564 -23.78 34.78 -18.94
N VAL A 565 -22.48 34.52 -19.04
CA VAL A 565 -21.49 35.50 -19.50
C VAL A 565 -21.33 35.44 -21.02
N VAL A 566 -21.17 34.24 -21.59
CA VAL A 566 -21.02 34.09 -23.05
C VAL A 566 -22.38 34.19 -23.75
N GLY A 567 -23.40 33.51 -23.21
CA GLY A 567 -24.75 33.49 -23.78
C GLY A 567 -25.02 32.29 -24.69
N LEU A 568 -24.33 31.16 -24.48
CA LEU A 568 -24.53 29.96 -25.30
C LEU A 568 -25.90 29.32 -25.05
N GLU A 569 -26.59 28.96 -26.15
CA GLU A 569 -27.88 28.26 -26.14
C GLU A 569 -27.63 26.74 -26.23
N THR A 570 -27.74 26.06 -25.10
CA THR A 570 -27.53 24.61 -24.96
C THR A 570 -28.80 23.89 -24.48
N PHE A 571 -28.80 22.55 -24.53
CA PHE A 571 -29.87 21.71 -23.96
C PHE A 571 -29.91 21.80 -22.42
N GLY A 572 -30.52 22.86 -21.93
CA GLY A 572 -30.56 23.18 -20.51
C GLY A 572 -29.17 23.40 -19.91
N THR A 573 -29.10 23.43 -18.58
CA THR A 573 -27.84 23.41 -17.82
C THR A 573 -27.33 21.99 -17.63
N PHE A 574 -28.23 21.00 -17.50
CA PHE A 574 -27.87 19.62 -17.19
C PHE A 574 -27.21 18.89 -18.37
N GLY A 575 -27.67 19.10 -19.61
CA GLY A 575 -27.14 18.39 -20.78
C GLY A 575 -25.62 18.48 -20.93
N PRO A 576 -25.03 19.69 -21.03
CA PRO A 576 -23.59 19.87 -21.14
C PRO A 576 -22.79 19.29 -19.96
N VAL A 577 -23.30 19.43 -18.72
CA VAL A 577 -22.65 18.90 -17.51
C VAL A 577 -22.51 17.39 -17.58
N ILE A 578 -23.61 16.72 -17.92
CA ILE A 578 -23.66 15.27 -17.97
C ILE A 578 -22.81 14.74 -19.14
N VAL A 579 -22.83 15.39 -20.32
CA VAL A 579 -21.97 15.02 -21.46
C VAL A 579 -20.49 15.22 -21.13
N SER A 580 -20.13 16.30 -20.42
CA SER A 580 -18.75 16.52 -19.94
C SER A 580 -18.29 15.41 -19.00
N LEU A 581 -19.15 14.94 -18.10
CA LEU A 581 -18.84 13.83 -17.19
C LEU A 581 -18.62 12.51 -17.96
N ALA A 582 -19.39 12.28 -19.01
CA ALA A 582 -19.17 11.14 -19.91
C ALA A 582 -17.78 11.21 -20.57
N PHE A 583 -17.35 12.39 -21.04
CA PHE A 583 -16.00 12.56 -21.60
C PHE A 583 -14.88 12.40 -20.59
N ILE A 584 -15.09 12.80 -19.33
CA ILE A 584 -14.10 12.58 -18.26
C ILE A 584 -13.86 11.08 -18.02
N THR A 585 -14.92 10.28 -18.07
CA THR A 585 -14.84 8.82 -17.81
C THR A 585 -14.48 7.99 -19.04
N THR A 586 -14.72 8.47 -20.26
CA THR A 586 -14.42 7.74 -21.51
C THR A 586 -13.19 8.27 -22.24
N GLY A 587 -12.70 9.44 -21.85
CA GLY A 587 -11.73 10.22 -22.61
C GLY A 587 -12.37 10.99 -23.77
N LEU A 588 -11.74 12.09 -24.19
CA LEU A 588 -12.29 12.98 -25.21
C LEU A 588 -12.42 12.33 -26.60
N GLN A 589 -11.38 11.62 -27.06
CA GLN A 589 -11.36 11.04 -28.41
C GLN A 589 -12.43 9.95 -28.57
N TRP A 590 -12.39 8.94 -27.69
CA TRP A 590 -13.35 7.84 -27.71
C TRP A 590 -14.75 8.29 -27.30
N GLY A 591 -14.85 9.18 -26.31
CA GLY A 591 -16.11 9.80 -25.92
C GLY A 591 -16.78 10.54 -27.08
N LEU A 592 -16.03 11.30 -27.88
CA LEU A 592 -16.57 12.01 -29.04
C LEU A 592 -17.06 11.04 -30.13
N VAL A 593 -16.28 10.00 -30.45
CA VAL A 593 -16.68 8.96 -31.42
C VAL A 593 -17.96 8.26 -30.96
N ILE A 594 -17.99 7.80 -29.70
CA ILE A 594 -19.15 7.16 -29.09
C ILE A 594 -20.36 8.10 -29.08
N PHE A 595 -20.16 9.38 -28.75
CA PHE A 595 -21.21 10.39 -28.75
C PHE A 595 -21.85 10.52 -30.13
N VAL A 596 -21.03 10.73 -31.18
CA VAL A 596 -21.51 10.90 -32.54
C VAL A 596 -22.24 9.65 -33.03
N VAL A 597 -21.70 8.46 -32.76
CA VAL A 597 -22.31 7.19 -33.16
C VAL A 597 -23.63 6.96 -32.43
N ILE A 598 -23.67 7.10 -31.10
CA ILE A 598 -24.88 6.82 -30.31
C ILE A 598 -25.97 7.85 -30.58
N VAL A 599 -25.64 9.15 -30.61
CA VAL A 599 -26.62 10.19 -30.89
C VAL A 599 -27.14 10.04 -32.33
N GLY A 600 -26.26 9.83 -33.31
CA GLY A 600 -26.64 9.62 -34.70
C GLY A 600 -27.56 8.41 -34.89
N LEU A 601 -27.18 7.27 -34.32
CA LEU A 601 -27.99 6.06 -34.36
C LEU A 601 -29.31 6.22 -33.60
N GLY A 602 -29.29 6.86 -32.42
CA GLY A 602 -30.48 7.14 -31.62
C GLY A 602 -31.49 8.01 -32.34
N VAL A 603 -31.03 9.02 -33.10
CA VAL A 603 -31.89 9.87 -33.95
C VAL A 603 -32.51 9.06 -35.09
N LEU A 604 -31.70 8.24 -35.78
CA LEU A 604 -32.17 7.34 -36.85
C LEU A 604 -33.23 6.36 -36.35
N LEU A 605 -32.96 5.70 -35.24
CA LEU A 605 -33.85 4.73 -34.62
C LEU A 605 -35.15 5.40 -34.17
N ARG A 606 -35.08 6.60 -33.62
CA ARG A 606 -36.27 7.36 -33.26
C ARG A 606 -37.10 7.74 -34.47
N ALA A 607 -36.48 8.17 -35.57
CA ALA A 607 -37.19 8.44 -36.83
C ALA A 607 -37.90 7.19 -37.36
N ALA A 608 -37.31 6.00 -37.22
CA ALA A 608 -37.96 4.74 -37.54
C ALA A 608 -39.15 4.44 -36.60
N LEU A 609 -38.98 4.63 -35.28
CA LEU A 609 -40.03 4.43 -34.28
C LEU A 609 -41.19 5.44 -34.37
N GLN A 610 -40.96 6.64 -34.92
CA GLN A 610 -42.03 7.62 -35.16
C GLN A 610 -43.09 7.10 -36.11
N ARG A 611 -42.73 6.19 -37.04
CA ARG A 611 -43.72 5.52 -37.92
C ARG A 611 -44.71 4.66 -37.13
N LEU A 612 -44.34 4.19 -35.94
CA LEU A 612 -45.12 3.28 -35.12
C LEU A 612 -46.09 3.98 -34.16
N ARG A 613 -46.17 5.32 -34.17
CA ARG A 613 -47.09 6.14 -33.33
C ARG A 613 -47.16 5.71 -31.85
N LEU A 614 -46.03 5.33 -31.26
CA LEU A 614 -45.94 4.87 -29.87
C LEU A 614 -46.10 6.02 -28.87
N GLN A 615 -46.63 5.68 -27.68
CA GLN A 615 -46.67 6.60 -26.52
C GLN A 615 -45.25 7.05 -26.12
N ALA A 616 -45.12 8.29 -25.64
CA ALA A 616 -43.82 8.89 -25.33
C ALA A 616 -43.00 8.06 -24.32
N VAL A 617 -43.64 7.55 -23.27
CA VAL A 617 -42.98 6.75 -22.22
C VAL A 617 -42.44 5.43 -22.77
N SER A 618 -43.24 4.71 -23.58
CA SER A 618 -42.83 3.46 -24.22
C SER A 618 -41.68 3.67 -25.21
N ARG A 619 -41.72 4.76 -25.97
CA ARG A 619 -40.64 5.14 -26.90
C ARG A 619 -39.31 5.37 -26.18
N LEU A 620 -39.31 6.01 -25.00
CA LEU A 620 -38.09 6.24 -24.21
C LEU A 620 -37.49 4.92 -23.70
N ALA A 621 -38.32 3.99 -23.23
CA ALA A 621 -37.86 2.68 -22.78
C ALA A 621 -37.20 1.86 -23.92
N ILE A 622 -37.81 1.87 -25.11
CA ILE A 622 -37.26 1.19 -26.30
C ILE A 622 -35.93 1.83 -26.71
N LEU A 623 -35.84 3.16 -26.66
CA LEU A 623 -34.62 3.88 -27.00
C LEU A 623 -33.47 3.51 -26.04
N ILE A 624 -33.71 3.51 -24.73
CA ILE A 624 -32.72 3.09 -23.73
C ILE A 624 -32.27 1.65 -24.02
N ALA A 625 -33.20 0.71 -24.17
CA ALA A 625 -32.88 -0.69 -24.44
C ALA A 625 -32.02 -0.89 -25.70
N LEU A 626 -32.31 -0.11 -26.75
CA LEU A 626 -31.59 -0.20 -28.01
C LEU A 626 -30.20 0.44 -27.95
N VAL A 627 -30.07 1.58 -27.26
CA VAL A 627 -28.76 2.18 -26.96
C VAL A 627 -27.92 1.22 -26.10
N SER A 628 -28.52 0.54 -25.12
CA SER A 628 -27.87 -0.51 -24.34
C SER A 628 -27.35 -1.65 -25.21
N ALA A 629 -28.18 -2.15 -26.14
CA ALA A 629 -27.81 -3.24 -27.03
C ALA A 629 -26.67 -2.86 -27.98
N VAL A 630 -26.70 -1.63 -28.52
CA VAL A 630 -25.64 -1.10 -29.39
C VAL A 630 -24.35 -0.97 -28.62
N MET A 631 -24.39 -0.45 -27.39
CA MET A 631 -23.20 -0.30 -26.57
C MET A 631 -22.62 -1.66 -26.17
N GLY A 632 -23.47 -2.61 -25.75
CA GLY A 632 -23.05 -3.98 -25.48
C GLY A 632 -22.43 -4.65 -26.71
N GLY A 633 -22.99 -4.41 -27.90
CA GLY A 633 -22.42 -4.86 -29.17
C GLY A 633 -21.05 -4.23 -29.47
N LEU A 634 -20.89 -2.92 -29.26
CA LEU A 634 -19.62 -2.22 -29.41
C LEU A 634 -18.57 -2.72 -28.40
N THR A 635 -18.94 -2.97 -27.15
CA THR A 635 -18.05 -3.58 -26.14
C THR A 635 -17.61 -4.98 -26.56
N LEU A 636 -18.55 -5.82 -27.04
CA LEU A 636 -18.22 -7.17 -27.53
C LEU A 636 -17.29 -7.12 -28.74
N LEU A 637 -17.57 -6.22 -29.68
CA LEU A 637 -16.76 -6.00 -30.87
C LEU A 637 -15.36 -5.48 -30.48
N GLY A 638 -15.30 -4.57 -29.50
CA GLY A 638 -14.07 -4.08 -28.90
C GLY A 638 -13.24 -5.19 -28.25
N ALA A 639 -13.90 -6.14 -27.58
CA ALA A 639 -13.25 -7.31 -27.00
C ALA A 639 -12.63 -8.23 -28.06
N VAL A 640 -13.35 -8.45 -29.17
CA VAL A 640 -12.85 -9.28 -30.28
C VAL A 640 -11.71 -8.59 -31.04
N LEU A 641 -11.77 -7.27 -31.21
CA LEU A 641 -10.77 -6.47 -31.92
C LEU A 641 -9.54 -6.11 -31.06
N GLY A 642 -9.57 -6.40 -29.75
CA GLY A 642 -8.49 -6.07 -28.82
C GLY A 642 -8.37 -4.58 -28.49
N ILE A 643 -9.37 -3.78 -28.83
CA ILE A 643 -9.35 -2.32 -28.62
C ILE A 643 -9.66 -2.04 -27.14
N GLY A 644 -8.60 -1.93 -26.31
CA GLY A 644 -8.67 -1.68 -24.86
C GLY A 644 -9.66 -0.57 -24.42
N PRO A 645 -9.78 0.56 -25.13
CA PRO A 645 -10.77 1.59 -24.82
C PRO A 645 -12.23 1.14 -24.83
N LEU A 646 -12.59 0.20 -25.71
CA LEU A 646 -13.95 -0.34 -25.77
C LEU A 646 -14.23 -1.40 -24.70
N LEU A 647 -13.20 -1.95 -24.06
CA LEU A 647 -13.33 -2.96 -22.99
C LEU A 647 -13.70 -2.36 -21.63
N ASN A 648 -13.32 -1.09 -21.39
CA ASN A 648 -13.55 -0.37 -20.13
C ASN A 648 -14.65 0.70 -20.28
N ILE A 649 -15.68 0.43 -21.09
CA ILE A 649 -16.80 1.35 -21.23
C ILE A 649 -17.62 1.37 -19.94
N SER A 650 -17.73 2.57 -19.34
CA SER A 650 -18.57 2.80 -18.17
C SER A 650 -20.07 2.79 -18.54
N ILE A 651 -20.90 2.31 -17.61
CA ILE A 651 -22.37 2.32 -17.74
C ILE A 651 -22.92 3.76 -17.77
N PHE A 652 -22.22 4.71 -17.13
CA PHE A 652 -22.68 6.08 -16.98
C PHE A 652 -22.89 6.81 -18.32
N PRO A 653 -21.91 6.91 -19.24
CA PRO A 653 -22.10 7.47 -20.57
C PRO A 653 -23.35 6.97 -21.29
N MET A 654 -23.70 5.70 -21.13
CA MET A 654 -24.87 5.09 -21.79
C MET A 654 -26.20 5.71 -21.35
N VAL A 655 -26.40 5.87 -20.04
CA VAL A 655 -27.60 6.51 -19.46
C VAL A 655 -27.67 7.99 -19.87
N ILE A 656 -26.51 8.64 -19.91
CA ILE A 656 -26.33 10.05 -20.26
C ILE A 656 -26.74 10.32 -21.71
N MET A 657 -26.27 9.49 -22.65
CA MET A 657 -26.60 9.64 -24.07
C MET A 657 -28.10 9.51 -24.34
N SER A 658 -28.81 8.67 -23.58
CA SER A 658 -30.27 8.57 -23.72
C SER A 658 -30.96 9.91 -23.44
N ASN A 659 -30.55 10.62 -22.39
CA ASN A 659 -31.09 11.93 -22.06
C ASN A 659 -30.75 12.99 -23.12
N VAL A 660 -29.56 12.91 -23.73
CA VAL A 660 -29.16 13.79 -24.85
C VAL A 660 -30.05 13.53 -26.07
N ILE A 661 -30.31 12.26 -26.42
CA ILE A 661 -31.19 11.91 -27.55
C ILE A 661 -32.62 12.39 -27.29
N GLU A 662 -33.10 12.30 -26.05
CA GLU A 662 -34.41 12.82 -25.67
C GLU A 662 -34.49 14.34 -25.83
N SER A 663 -33.50 15.05 -25.29
CA SER A 663 -33.41 16.51 -25.36
C SER A 663 -33.29 17.01 -26.80
N PHE A 664 -32.47 16.36 -27.62
CA PHE A 664 -32.35 16.64 -29.05
C PHE A 664 -33.70 16.50 -29.75
N ALA A 665 -34.41 15.42 -29.46
CA ALA A 665 -35.62 15.11 -30.19
C ALA A 665 -36.85 15.91 -29.69
N ALA A 666 -36.84 16.38 -28.44
CA ALA A 666 -37.79 17.41 -28.00
C ALA A 666 -37.53 18.72 -28.75
N SER A 667 -36.26 19.16 -28.79
CA SER A 667 -35.85 20.37 -29.52
C SER A 667 -36.14 20.31 -31.02
N GLN A 668 -35.98 19.15 -31.66
CA GLN A 668 -36.31 18.95 -33.07
C GLN A 668 -37.80 19.16 -33.37
N VAL A 669 -38.68 18.75 -32.44
CA VAL A 669 -40.13 18.92 -32.59
C VAL A 669 -40.54 20.37 -32.36
N GLU A 670 -39.90 21.08 -31.42
CA GLU A 670 -40.24 22.46 -31.06
C GLU A 670 -39.65 23.51 -32.01
N LEU A 671 -38.37 23.36 -32.39
CA LEU A 671 -37.56 24.39 -33.06
C LEU A 671 -37.11 23.97 -34.47
N GLY A 672 -37.36 22.73 -34.87
CA GLY A 672 -36.94 22.16 -36.16
C GLY A 672 -35.53 21.54 -36.15
N THR A 673 -35.21 20.75 -37.18
CA THR A 673 -33.97 19.95 -37.26
C THR A 673 -32.70 20.79 -37.29
N ALA A 674 -32.70 21.93 -37.99
CA ALA A 674 -31.51 22.79 -38.12
C ALA A 674 -31.12 23.43 -36.77
N GLU A 675 -32.11 23.90 -36.02
CA GLU A 675 -31.89 24.53 -34.72
C GLU A 675 -31.51 23.49 -33.65
N ALA A 676 -32.12 22.30 -33.68
CA ALA A 676 -31.73 21.19 -32.82
C ALA A 676 -30.28 20.74 -33.06
N LEU A 677 -29.83 20.71 -34.32
CA LEU A 677 -28.43 20.40 -34.64
C LEU A 677 -27.48 21.48 -34.11
N ARG A 678 -27.85 22.77 -34.24
CA ARG A 678 -27.08 23.91 -33.72
C ARG A 678 -26.94 23.82 -32.20
N MET A 679 -28.03 23.55 -31.48
CA MET A 679 -28.02 23.37 -30.03
C MET A 679 -27.21 22.15 -29.58
N THR A 680 -27.25 21.05 -30.33
CA THR A 680 -26.42 19.86 -30.06
C THR A 680 -24.95 20.17 -30.23
N GLY A 681 -24.59 20.86 -31.32
CA GLY A 681 -23.23 21.33 -31.57
C GLY A 681 -22.73 22.27 -30.48
N ALA A 682 -23.55 23.21 -30.03
CA ALA A 682 -23.21 24.11 -28.92
C ALA A 682 -23.05 23.37 -27.60
N THR A 683 -23.91 22.39 -27.31
CA THR A 683 -23.84 21.54 -26.12
C THR A 683 -22.57 20.68 -26.13
N LEU A 684 -22.24 20.10 -27.29
CA LEU A 684 -21.03 19.31 -27.48
C LEU A 684 -19.77 20.17 -27.33
N LEU A 685 -19.72 21.34 -27.99
CA LEU A 685 -18.60 22.27 -27.89
C LEU A 685 -18.38 22.73 -26.46
N LEU A 686 -19.46 23.06 -25.74
CA LEU A 686 -19.38 23.43 -24.33
C LEU A 686 -18.89 22.25 -23.46
N ALA A 687 -19.38 21.03 -23.69
CA ALA A 687 -18.93 19.85 -22.96
C ALA A 687 -17.44 19.55 -23.20
N VAL A 688 -16.95 19.72 -24.44
CA VAL A 688 -15.52 19.60 -24.77
C VAL A 688 -14.71 20.69 -24.08
N ALA A 689 -15.19 21.93 -24.05
CA ALA A 689 -14.51 23.02 -23.34
C ALA A 689 -14.44 22.75 -21.83
N CYS A 690 -15.53 22.28 -21.21
CA CYS A 690 -15.55 21.86 -19.81
C CYS A 690 -14.58 20.70 -19.55
N TYR A 691 -14.55 19.69 -20.43
CA TYR A 691 -13.58 18.60 -20.35
C TYR A 691 -12.14 19.15 -20.37
N LEU A 692 -11.79 20.00 -21.32
CA LEU A 692 -10.42 20.52 -21.45
C LEU A 692 -9.98 21.34 -20.24
N VAL A 693 -10.90 22.08 -19.60
CA VAL A 693 -10.61 22.81 -18.37
C VAL A 693 -10.37 21.84 -17.20
N VAL A 694 -11.18 20.79 -17.08
CA VAL A 694 -11.04 19.79 -16.01
C VAL A 694 -9.84 18.87 -16.21
N ASP A 695 -9.47 18.60 -17.46
CA ASP A 695 -8.34 17.75 -17.83
C ASP A 695 -6.99 18.43 -17.62
N GLN A 696 -6.95 19.75 -17.35
CA GLN A 696 -5.70 20.43 -16.98
C GLN A 696 -5.03 19.74 -15.80
N ALA A 697 -3.71 19.55 -15.92
CA ALA A 697 -2.88 18.90 -14.92
C ALA A 697 -3.06 19.57 -13.54
N GLY A 698 -3.39 18.77 -12.53
CA GLY A 698 -3.51 19.22 -11.16
C GLY A 698 -4.90 19.69 -10.70
N LEU A 699 -5.87 20.01 -11.57
CA LEU A 699 -7.20 20.47 -11.09
C LEU A 699 -7.94 19.36 -10.33
N GLN A 700 -7.90 18.13 -10.83
CA GLN A 700 -8.51 16.98 -10.16
C GLN A 700 -7.84 16.68 -8.80
N SER A 701 -6.50 16.64 -8.75
CA SER A 701 -5.77 16.51 -7.47
C SER A 701 -6.08 17.63 -6.50
N LEU A 702 -6.23 18.86 -6.97
CA LEU A 702 -6.54 20.01 -6.13
C LEU A 702 -7.94 19.90 -5.53
N VAL A 703 -8.92 19.50 -6.33
CA VAL A 703 -10.31 19.35 -5.89
C VAL A 703 -10.45 18.21 -4.90
N LEU A 704 -9.78 17.09 -5.14
CA LEU A 704 -9.72 15.98 -4.19
C LEU A 704 -9.02 16.39 -2.89
N ALA A 705 -7.95 17.18 -2.99
CA ALA A 705 -7.20 17.64 -1.85
C ALA A 705 -7.88 18.76 -1.04
N TYR A 706 -8.71 19.56 -1.69
CA TYR A 706 -9.35 20.76 -1.15
C TYR A 706 -10.84 20.77 -1.53
N PRO A 707 -11.68 19.90 -0.92
CA PRO A 707 -13.11 19.90 -1.18
C PRO A 707 -13.79 21.24 -0.83
N GLU A 708 -13.16 22.10 -0.02
CA GLU A 708 -13.61 23.47 0.25
C GLU A 708 -13.66 24.37 -1.00
N VAL A 709 -13.00 23.99 -2.11
CA VAL A 709 -13.15 24.67 -3.40
C VAL A 709 -14.62 24.68 -3.83
N LEU A 710 -15.41 23.68 -3.41
CA LEU A 710 -16.85 23.65 -3.65
C LEU A 710 -17.60 24.82 -3.00
N LEU A 711 -17.18 25.27 -1.82
CA LEU A 711 -17.78 26.45 -1.18
C LEU A 711 -17.45 27.71 -1.98
N ALA A 712 -16.23 27.79 -2.52
CA ALA A 712 -15.83 28.88 -3.39
C ALA A 712 -16.61 28.86 -4.71
N THR A 713 -16.84 27.68 -5.32
CA THR A 713 -17.65 27.57 -6.53
C THR A 713 -19.11 27.95 -6.28
N VAL A 714 -19.69 27.53 -5.15
CA VAL A 714 -21.06 27.95 -4.77
C VAL A 714 -21.12 29.47 -4.57
N ALA A 715 -20.14 30.07 -3.90
CA ALA A 715 -20.10 31.53 -3.73
C ALA A 715 -19.96 32.26 -5.07
N PHE A 716 -19.16 31.71 -5.99
CA PHE A 716 -18.99 32.23 -7.34
C PHE A 716 -20.29 32.12 -8.16
N ASP A 717 -21.00 31.00 -8.07
CA ASP A 717 -22.31 30.82 -8.72
C ASP A 717 -23.36 31.79 -8.17
N VAL A 718 -23.35 32.08 -6.86
CA VAL A 718 -24.22 33.10 -6.25
C VAL A 718 -23.90 34.50 -6.78
N LEU A 719 -22.62 34.81 -6.99
CA LEU A 719 -22.19 36.09 -7.56
C LEU A 719 -22.62 36.22 -9.03
N LEU A 720 -22.46 35.16 -9.82
CA LEU A 720 -22.92 35.09 -11.20
C LEU A 720 -24.45 35.13 -11.31
N GLY A 721 -25.18 34.56 -10.36
CA GLY A 721 -26.64 34.67 -10.29
C GLY A 721 -27.12 36.11 -10.09
N LYS A 722 -26.27 36.99 -9.53
CA LYS A 722 -26.55 38.43 -9.36
C LYS A 722 -26.04 39.29 -10.53
N TRP A 723 -25.35 38.70 -11.50
CA TRP A 723 -24.78 39.43 -12.63
C TRP A 723 -25.88 39.93 -13.57
N ARG A 724 -25.97 41.26 -13.74
CA ARG A 724 -26.92 41.94 -14.65
C ARG A 724 -26.24 42.47 -15.92
N GLY A 725 -25.10 41.91 -16.31
CA GLY A 725 -24.36 42.30 -17.50
C GLY A 725 -25.02 41.79 -18.80
N VAL A 726 -24.76 42.48 -19.91
CA VAL A 726 -25.18 42.06 -21.26
C VAL A 726 -24.27 40.92 -21.74
N ARG A 727 -24.82 39.90 -22.43
CA ARG A 727 -24.08 38.70 -22.86
C ARG A 727 -22.99 39.06 -23.88
N LEU A 728 -21.81 38.42 -23.80
CA LEU A 728 -20.70 38.69 -24.75
C LEU A 728 -21.09 38.43 -26.21
N LEU A 729 -21.91 37.41 -26.47
CA LEU A 729 -22.40 37.12 -27.82
C LEU A 729 -23.37 38.19 -28.34
N GLU A 730 -24.12 38.86 -27.46
CA GLU A 730 -24.96 40.00 -27.84
C GLU A 730 -24.09 41.20 -28.22
N TYR A 731 -23.00 41.45 -27.47
CA TYR A 731 -22.04 42.49 -27.81
C TYR A 731 -21.42 42.29 -29.20
N PHE A 732 -21.03 41.05 -29.54
CA PHE A 732 -20.49 40.72 -30.86
C PHE A 732 -21.54 40.87 -31.98
N ARG A 733 -22.80 40.52 -31.72
CA ARG A 733 -23.91 40.69 -32.66
C ARG A 733 -24.23 42.16 -32.91
N PHE A 734 -24.25 42.99 -31.85
CA PHE A 734 -24.41 44.44 -31.96
C PHE A 734 -23.24 45.11 -32.68
N PHE A 735 -22.00 44.69 -32.40
CA PHE A 735 -20.82 45.26 -33.08
C PHE A 735 -20.80 44.93 -34.57
N ARG A 736 -21.22 43.72 -34.96
CA ARG A 736 -21.36 43.34 -36.38
C ARG A 736 -22.47 44.13 -37.07
N ALA A 737 -23.59 44.39 -36.39
CA ALA A 737 -24.68 45.23 -36.90
C ALA A 737 -24.26 46.71 -37.05
N VAL A 738 -23.48 47.25 -36.11
CA VAL A 738 -22.92 48.62 -36.21
C VAL A 738 -21.90 48.72 -37.35
N ARG A 739 -21.13 47.67 -37.62
CA ARG A 739 -20.16 47.64 -38.74
C ARG A 739 -20.83 47.56 -40.12
N HIS A 740 -22.01 46.93 -40.24
CA HIS A 740 -22.81 46.97 -41.46
C HIS A 740 -23.65 48.24 -41.58
N GLY A 741 -24.20 48.78 -40.48
CA GLY A 741 -24.89 50.07 -40.49
C GLY A 741 -23.99 51.25 -40.86
N ARG A 742 -22.67 51.15 -40.61
CA ARG A 742 -21.68 52.13 -41.09
C ARG A 742 -21.32 51.97 -42.57
N ALA A 743 -21.55 50.80 -43.16
CA ALA A 743 -21.41 50.59 -44.60
C ALA A 743 -22.63 51.11 -45.37
N ASP A 744 -23.84 50.94 -44.83
CA ASP A 744 -25.07 51.47 -45.42
C ASP A 744 -25.20 53.00 -45.22
N ALA A 745 -24.70 53.55 -44.11
CA ALA A 745 -24.65 55.00 -43.90
C ALA A 745 -23.62 55.73 -44.78
N VAL A 746 -22.63 55.02 -45.34
CA VAL A 746 -21.69 55.57 -46.35
C VAL A 746 -22.25 55.44 -47.77
N ALA A 747 -23.24 54.57 -47.99
CA ALA A 747 -23.88 54.37 -49.30
C ALA A 747 -25.06 55.33 -49.57
N VAL A 748 -25.54 56.08 -48.56
CA VAL A 748 -26.61 57.09 -48.73
C VAL A 748 -26.04 58.52 -48.63
N SER A 749 -25.32 58.92 -49.66
CA SER A 749 -25.38 60.28 -50.26
C SER A 749 -24.58 60.27 -51.56
N PRO A 750 -25.21 60.63 -52.69
CA PRO A 750 -24.93 61.96 -53.20
C PRO A 750 -26.14 62.66 -53.84
N GLY A 751 -26.31 63.94 -53.48
CA GLY A 751 -26.62 65.03 -54.41
C GLY A 751 -27.92 64.99 -55.22
N GLU A 752 -28.90 65.80 -54.80
CA GLU A 752 -29.70 66.57 -55.75
C GLU A 752 -29.96 67.96 -55.17
N ALA A 753 -29.32 68.97 -55.77
CA ALA A 753 -29.56 70.37 -55.52
C ALA A 753 -30.64 70.87 -56.49
N PRO A 754 -31.63 71.67 -56.07
CA PRO A 754 -32.50 72.37 -57.00
C PRO A 754 -31.89 73.74 -57.38
N ARG A 755 -31.78 73.99 -58.69
CA ARG A 755 -31.68 75.33 -59.29
C ARG A 755 -32.76 75.48 -60.35
N SER A 756 -33.87 76.11 -59.96
CA SER A 756 -34.70 77.09 -60.69
C SER A 756 -36.09 77.11 -60.07
#